data_AF-A0A6J2YPU4-F1
#
_entry.id   AF-A0A6J2YPU4-F1
#
_cell.length_a   1.000
_cell.length_b   1.000
_cell.length_c   1.000
_cell.angle_alpha   90.00
_cell.angle_beta   90.00
_cell.angle_gamma   90.00
#
_symmetry.space_group_name_H-M   'P 1'
#
loop_
_entity.id
_entity.type
_entity.pdbx_description
1 polymer ?
#
loop_
_entity_poly.entity_id
_entity_poly.type
_entity_poly.pdbx_seq_one_letter_code
_entity_poly.pdbx_strand_id
1 'polypeptide(L)'
;MTNKENSLQIKNKKYQIIILGLLIHFLILFAVFDIYFSSPLDHGMKLVKSISHPPAKRLVLFVADGLRAEAVYGRNTDRIPFLTSIILNNGSWGVAHTRVPTESRPGHVALLAGIYEDPSAIMKGWKANPVYFDSVINQSTNAWCWGSPDILHIFNKDKLDHINLHTYDAKLEDFGDNDTGLLDTWVFERVEAFLLNEVKKCNHNCDKFHQSGNVFFLHLLGIDTAGHGFKPHSKEYIRNIQLVDRNVDRISKLFSEIYNDSLTTFIFTADHGMTDWGSHGAGSPHETEAPLIAWGAGVKANRAQQDVKQIDIAPFLSSLVGLNIPMNSLGVIPLNYLEMSKEDLAEVQLSNTLQLLEIFNVKRRRTEANTLVFIPYKGLTSEVLTEKMYYLSMLKEKKEFDALIKECVKLMGTLIDGLDYYHNYYQYPLLISISVGFIGWILFLIASVLDNEKLGNKSPLLHKRILIIFNAVPVILCYMQSFPLSYYLHFTFPVASFTLLHRDTNRLKSIFFEFKQFLSSDKAASIIIYIIGIELLICGFFHRAAFSILTVLIGLWIFSTDTFGKYTNKRDKLLWISLCSVLSAFPLCPVMKTSFNMPMYVLGCVSWLVLFYEMYCRITVQNQLRNTKVSYKIFHFQFLCLVCAAIYTVLLELGFIANNSSIKYISWFIFVMPISIIPFSNQLVADRLITTFFGFAPFYLLVSSNYEALFSAVYVAILCNWLLIESKVLQATDSGNIIYYLSFNSLIESKQKVNSDMFRRAFLFMVFIFVGFFGTGNIASLNSFDPMWVRAFLTVFSPFKMMGLILLKIAVPFLFTCCVFRAINSIGKENILQMFCIILIFSDIMVLQFLFLITNKGSWLDIGSSLSHFIIMEGFVTILLILYGFAHLLTTVNYLKLEK
;
A
#
# COMPACT_ATOMS: atom_id res chain seq x y z
N MET A 1 48.89 4.27 23.82
CA MET A 1 48.19 3.27 22.97
C MET A 1 46.73 3.04 23.37
N THR A 2 46.36 3.19 24.64
CA THR A 2 45.01 2.94 25.19
C THR A 2 43.85 3.80 24.64
N ASN A 3 44.08 5.08 24.28
CA ASN A 3 43.00 5.93 23.75
C ASN A 3 42.61 5.62 22.29
N LYS A 4 43.55 5.14 21.48
CA LYS A 4 43.30 4.81 20.06
C LYS A 4 42.50 3.50 19.95
N GLU A 5 42.85 2.50 20.76
CA GLU A 5 42.15 1.22 20.83
C GLU A 5 40.71 1.37 21.38
N ASN A 6 40.53 2.16 22.44
CA ASN A 6 39.18 2.46 22.97
C ASN A 6 38.30 3.18 21.94
N SER A 7 38.85 4.12 21.17
CA SER A 7 38.10 4.81 20.12
C SER A 7 37.71 3.89 18.95
N LEU A 8 38.57 2.92 18.60
CA LEU A 8 38.27 1.89 17.59
C LEU A 8 37.17 0.94 18.07
N GLN A 9 37.22 0.50 19.33
CA GLN A 9 36.19 -0.38 19.92
C GLN A 9 34.81 0.29 19.96
N ILE A 10 34.74 1.57 20.31
CA ILE A 10 33.49 2.35 20.33
C ILE A 10 32.94 2.54 18.91
N LYS A 11 33.80 2.82 17.93
CA LYS A 11 33.39 2.91 16.51
C LYS A 11 32.83 1.57 16.01
N ASN A 12 33.50 0.46 16.28
CA ASN A 12 33.04 -0.86 15.85
C ASN A 12 31.66 -1.23 16.40
N LYS A 13 31.37 -0.89 17.66
CA LYS A 13 30.03 -1.12 18.25
C LYS A 13 28.92 -0.30 17.58
N LYS A 14 29.20 0.95 17.18
CA LYS A 14 28.23 1.81 16.48
C LYS A 14 27.81 1.21 15.14
N TYR A 15 28.78 0.79 14.34
CA TYR A 15 28.49 0.17 13.03
C TYR A 15 27.75 -1.16 13.17
N GLN A 16 28.05 -1.95 14.20
CA GLN A 16 27.34 -3.20 14.46
C GLN A 16 25.84 -3.01 14.72
N ILE A 17 25.45 -2.06 15.58
CA ILE A 17 24.04 -1.79 15.88
C ILE A 17 23.30 -1.30 14.63
N ILE A 18 23.92 -0.42 13.83
CA ILE A 18 23.31 0.10 12.60
C ILE A 18 23.10 -1.02 11.58
N ILE A 19 24.12 -1.83 11.30
CA ILE A 19 24.02 -2.94 10.34
C ILE A 19 22.97 -3.95 10.80
N LEU A 20 22.96 -4.28 12.08
CA LEU A 20 21.99 -5.20 12.66
C LEU A 20 20.56 -4.66 12.57
N GLY A 21 20.36 -3.37 12.88
CA GLY A 21 19.06 -2.70 12.73
C GLY A 21 18.55 -2.77 11.29
N LEU A 22 19.40 -2.47 10.30
CA LEU A 22 19.04 -2.56 8.88
C LEU A 22 18.65 -4.00 8.46
N LEU A 23 19.39 -5.00 8.92
CA LEU A 23 19.07 -6.41 8.64
C LEU A 23 17.73 -6.83 9.25
N ILE A 24 17.42 -6.36 10.46
CA ILE A 24 16.15 -6.65 11.14
C ILE A 24 14.98 -6.00 10.39
N HIS A 25 15.10 -4.74 9.99
CA HIS A 25 14.04 -4.06 9.24
C HIS A 25 13.81 -4.72 7.88
N PHE A 26 14.87 -5.15 7.18
CA PHE A 26 14.74 -5.91 5.94
C PHE A 26 14.04 -7.27 6.14
N LEU A 27 14.35 -7.96 7.25
CA LEU A 27 13.66 -9.21 7.62
C LEU A 27 12.15 -8.97 7.84
N ILE A 28 11.77 -7.94 8.60
CA ILE A 28 10.37 -7.66 8.93
C ILE A 28 9.60 -7.21 7.68
N LEU A 29 10.23 -6.39 6.83
CA LEU A 29 9.69 -6.03 5.52
C LEU A 29 9.39 -7.25 4.64
N PHE A 30 10.29 -8.24 4.64
CA PHE A 30 10.06 -9.50 3.92
C PHE A 30 8.96 -10.35 4.59
N ALA A 31 8.93 -10.41 5.91
CA ALA A 31 7.97 -11.23 6.67
C ALA A 31 6.51 -10.86 6.41
N VAL A 32 6.22 -9.59 6.12
CA VAL A 32 4.86 -9.13 5.79
C VAL A 32 4.25 -9.89 4.61
N PHE A 33 5.05 -10.22 3.59
CA PHE A 33 4.55 -10.95 2.43
C PHE A 33 4.15 -12.37 2.78
N ASP A 34 4.93 -13.05 3.63
CA ASP A 34 4.62 -14.39 4.11
C ASP A 34 3.45 -14.42 5.11
N ILE A 35 3.23 -13.33 5.87
CA ILE A 35 2.14 -13.23 6.85
C ILE A 35 0.81 -12.86 6.19
N TYR A 36 0.79 -11.90 5.27
CA TYR A 36 -0.45 -11.30 4.76
C TYR A 36 -0.72 -11.54 3.27
N PHE A 37 0.32 -11.77 2.46
CA PHE A 37 0.21 -11.79 1.00
C PHE A 37 0.57 -13.15 0.40
N SER A 38 0.42 -14.23 1.15
CA SER A 38 0.57 -15.58 0.63
C SER A 38 -0.58 -15.93 -0.33
N SER A 39 -0.29 -16.64 -1.42
CA SER A 39 -1.32 -17.03 -2.39
C SER A 39 -2.32 -18.04 -1.79
N PRO A 40 -3.63 -17.86 -2.00
CA PRO A 40 -4.64 -18.83 -1.61
C PRO A 40 -4.78 -19.99 -2.61
N LEU A 41 -4.14 -19.92 -3.78
CA LEU A 41 -4.30 -20.92 -4.83
C LEU A 41 -3.41 -22.14 -4.60
N ASP A 42 -3.98 -23.31 -4.84
CA ASP A 42 -3.25 -24.58 -4.79
C ASP A 42 -3.36 -25.33 -6.12
N HIS A 43 -2.64 -26.43 -6.22
CA HIS A 43 -2.63 -27.33 -7.37
C HIS A 43 -2.78 -28.79 -6.93
N GLY A 44 -3.08 -29.67 -7.88
CA GLY A 44 -3.15 -31.13 -7.64
C GLY A 44 -4.51 -31.63 -7.12
N MET A 45 -5.54 -30.79 -7.16
CA MET A 45 -6.92 -31.21 -6.91
C MET A 45 -7.44 -32.04 -8.08
N LYS A 46 -8.23 -33.06 -7.77
CA LYS A 46 -9.04 -33.77 -8.78
C LYS A 46 -10.19 -32.89 -9.25
N LEU A 47 -10.39 -32.80 -10.56
CA LEU A 47 -11.50 -32.08 -11.16
C LEU A 47 -12.79 -32.88 -11.01
N VAL A 48 -13.87 -32.21 -10.63
CA VAL A 48 -15.21 -32.78 -10.52
C VAL A 48 -16.09 -32.26 -11.65
N LYS A 49 -16.66 -33.18 -12.43
CA LYS A 49 -17.64 -32.86 -13.47
C LYS A 49 -18.90 -32.27 -12.83
N SER A 50 -19.42 -31.16 -13.34
CA SER A 50 -20.58 -30.48 -12.75
C SER A 50 -21.85 -31.36 -12.77
N ILE A 51 -22.15 -31.96 -13.92
CA ILE A 51 -23.30 -32.85 -14.13
C ILE A 51 -23.02 -33.83 -15.28
N SER A 52 -23.61 -35.02 -15.19
CA SER A 52 -23.48 -36.06 -16.20
C SER A 52 -24.25 -35.73 -17.48
N HIS A 53 -25.49 -35.24 -17.35
CA HIS A 53 -26.40 -34.89 -18.43
C HIS A 53 -26.74 -33.39 -18.39
N PRO A 54 -25.93 -32.53 -19.04
CA PRO A 54 -26.18 -31.09 -19.02
C PRO A 54 -27.40 -30.71 -19.87
N PRO A 55 -28.13 -29.64 -19.48
CA PRO A 55 -29.28 -29.16 -20.24
C PRO A 55 -28.91 -28.41 -21.52
N ALA A 56 -27.68 -27.88 -21.62
CA ALA A 56 -27.18 -27.20 -22.81
C ALA A 56 -25.95 -27.91 -23.38
N LYS A 57 -25.78 -27.84 -24.71
CA LYS A 57 -24.54 -28.25 -25.39
C LYS A 57 -23.53 -27.11 -25.45
N ARG A 58 -24.01 -25.87 -25.46
CA ARG A 58 -23.22 -24.69 -25.76
C ARG A 58 -23.62 -23.49 -24.92
N LEU A 59 -22.61 -22.78 -24.45
CA LEU A 59 -22.71 -21.59 -23.60
C LEU A 59 -22.26 -20.37 -24.41
N VAL A 60 -23.09 -19.33 -24.45
CA VAL A 60 -22.72 -18.01 -24.97
C VAL A 60 -22.71 -17.01 -23.81
N LEU A 61 -21.52 -16.49 -23.50
CA LEU A 61 -21.29 -15.55 -22.41
C LEU A 61 -20.94 -14.18 -22.99
N PHE A 62 -21.80 -13.20 -22.72
CA PHE A 62 -21.56 -11.78 -22.99
C PHE A 62 -21.13 -11.11 -21.70
N VAL A 63 -19.93 -10.51 -21.68
CA VAL A 63 -19.46 -9.68 -20.56
C VAL A 63 -19.28 -8.26 -21.08
N ALA A 64 -20.14 -7.37 -20.60
CA ALA A 64 -20.11 -5.95 -20.93
C ALA A 64 -19.32 -5.20 -19.86
N ASP A 65 -18.04 -4.96 -20.14
CA ASP A 65 -17.06 -4.39 -19.21
C ASP A 65 -17.54 -3.02 -18.68
N GLY A 66 -17.39 -2.78 -17.38
CA GLY A 66 -17.77 -1.51 -16.74
C GLY A 66 -19.28 -1.20 -16.71
N LEU A 67 -20.15 -2.16 -17.03
CA LEU A 67 -21.60 -1.98 -16.98
C LEU A 67 -22.14 -2.16 -15.55
N ARG A 68 -22.48 -1.04 -14.91
CA ARG A 68 -23.09 -1.06 -13.58
C ARG A 68 -24.56 -1.53 -13.60
N ALA A 69 -24.97 -2.28 -12.58
CA ALA A 69 -26.32 -2.85 -12.46
C ALA A 69 -27.44 -1.78 -12.51
N GLU A 70 -27.21 -0.61 -11.91
CA GLU A 70 -28.15 0.53 -11.95
C GLU A 70 -28.49 0.97 -13.37
N ALA A 71 -27.55 0.87 -14.32
CA ALA A 71 -27.80 1.27 -15.70
C ALA A 71 -28.77 0.33 -16.44
N VAL A 72 -28.91 -0.91 -15.94
CA VAL A 72 -29.76 -1.98 -16.47
C VAL A 72 -31.10 -2.04 -15.71
N TYR A 73 -31.07 -2.07 -14.38
CA TYR A 73 -32.25 -2.27 -13.52
C TYR A 73 -32.84 -0.97 -12.95
N GLY A 74 -32.24 0.18 -13.27
CA GLY A 74 -32.74 1.49 -12.85
C GLY A 74 -34.10 1.84 -13.46
N ARG A 75 -34.63 3.01 -13.09
CA ARG A 75 -36.00 3.43 -13.47
C ARG A 75 -36.23 3.62 -14.98
N ASN A 76 -35.17 3.63 -15.79
CA ASN A 76 -35.25 3.86 -17.23
C ASN A 76 -34.95 2.57 -18.01
N THR A 77 -35.98 1.74 -18.18
CA THR A 77 -35.90 0.44 -18.87
C THR A 77 -35.78 0.57 -20.39
N ASP A 78 -35.98 1.76 -20.97
CA ASP A 78 -35.94 2.00 -22.42
C ASP A 78 -34.53 1.88 -23.02
N ARG A 79 -33.50 1.71 -22.17
CA ARG A 79 -32.09 1.55 -22.59
C ARG A 79 -31.78 0.16 -23.15
N ILE A 80 -32.52 -0.87 -22.72
CA ILE A 80 -32.23 -2.28 -22.98
C ILE A 80 -33.51 -3.08 -23.27
N PRO A 81 -34.27 -2.73 -24.33
CA PRO A 81 -35.57 -3.35 -24.61
C PRO A 81 -35.50 -4.87 -24.78
N PHE A 82 -34.44 -5.40 -25.40
CA PHE A 82 -34.30 -6.85 -25.57
C PHE A 82 -34.05 -7.55 -24.22
N LEU A 83 -33.03 -7.14 -23.46
CA LEU A 83 -32.72 -7.74 -22.16
C LEU A 83 -33.88 -7.57 -21.17
N THR A 84 -34.59 -6.44 -21.22
CA THR A 84 -35.85 -6.25 -20.44
C THR A 84 -36.90 -7.28 -20.83
N SER A 85 -37.06 -7.58 -22.12
CA SER A 85 -38.01 -8.60 -22.58
C SER A 85 -37.63 -10.00 -22.08
N ILE A 86 -36.34 -10.31 -21.97
CA ILE A 86 -35.83 -11.55 -21.38
C ILE A 86 -36.16 -11.63 -19.89
N ILE A 87 -35.84 -10.56 -19.13
CA ILE A 87 -36.14 -10.43 -17.69
C ILE A 87 -37.63 -10.69 -17.39
N LEU A 88 -38.53 -10.14 -18.20
CA LEU A 88 -39.97 -10.20 -17.95
C LEU A 88 -40.60 -11.54 -18.34
N ASN A 89 -40.08 -12.19 -19.39
CA ASN A 89 -40.78 -13.29 -20.05
C ASN A 89 -40.05 -14.64 -19.93
N ASN A 90 -38.75 -14.69 -20.22
CA ASN A 90 -38.07 -15.93 -20.63
C ASN A 90 -36.72 -16.19 -19.93
N GLY A 91 -36.35 -15.42 -18.90
CA GLY A 91 -35.05 -15.54 -18.25
C GLY A 91 -35.10 -15.44 -16.72
N SER A 92 -33.93 -15.60 -16.11
CA SER A 92 -33.65 -15.30 -14.70
C SER A 92 -32.67 -14.14 -14.62
N TRP A 93 -32.78 -13.32 -13.57
CA TRP A 93 -31.97 -12.11 -13.44
C TRP A 93 -31.67 -11.75 -11.99
N GLY A 94 -30.62 -10.97 -11.77
CA GLY A 94 -30.17 -10.53 -10.45
C GLY A 94 -28.92 -9.65 -10.51
N VAL A 95 -28.42 -9.25 -9.35
CA VAL A 95 -27.15 -8.53 -9.22
C VAL A 95 -26.03 -9.51 -8.89
N ALA A 96 -24.96 -9.48 -9.67
CA ALA A 96 -23.69 -10.13 -9.35
C ALA A 96 -22.85 -9.18 -8.48
N HIS A 97 -22.72 -9.52 -7.20
CA HIS A 97 -21.92 -8.75 -6.25
C HIS A 97 -20.44 -9.10 -6.42
N THR A 98 -19.69 -8.19 -7.05
CA THR A 98 -18.23 -8.29 -7.16
C THR A 98 -17.55 -7.87 -5.86
N ARG A 99 -16.26 -8.19 -5.73
CA ARG A 99 -15.42 -7.74 -4.63
C ARG A 99 -14.37 -6.78 -5.15
N VAL A 100 -13.99 -5.89 -4.26
CA VAL A 100 -12.82 -5.06 -4.43
C VAL A 100 -11.53 -5.91 -4.56
N PRO A 101 -10.62 -5.59 -5.49
CA PRO A 101 -10.69 -4.50 -6.48
C PRO A 101 -11.74 -4.73 -7.58
N THR A 102 -12.50 -3.69 -7.93
CA THR A 102 -13.39 -3.71 -9.09
C THR A 102 -12.62 -3.29 -10.34
N GLU A 103 -11.70 -4.14 -10.76
CA GLU A 103 -10.83 -3.96 -11.94
C GLU A 103 -11.12 -5.09 -12.94
N SER A 104 -10.94 -4.84 -14.23
CA SER A 104 -11.44 -5.75 -15.26
C SER A 104 -10.82 -7.14 -15.16
N ARG A 105 -9.50 -7.24 -14.97
CA ARG A 105 -8.83 -8.54 -14.79
C ARG A 105 -9.37 -9.33 -13.59
N PRO A 106 -9.33 -8.81 -12.34
CA PRO A 106 -9.92 -9.50 -11.19
C PRO A 106 -11.38 -9.91 -11.37
N GLY A 107 -12.22 -9.04 -11.95
CA GLY A 107 -13.63 -9.33 -12.20
C GLY A 107 -13.84 -10.49 -13.17
N HIS A 108 -13.09 -10.51 -14.29
CA HIS A 108 -13.12 -11.62 -15.24
C HIS A 108 -12.62 -12.95 -14.64
N VAL A 109 -11.57 -12.90 -13.81
CA VAL A 109 -11.08 -14.08 -13.09
C VAL A 109 -12.16 -14.60 -12.12
N ALA A 110 -12.87 -13.72 -11.41
CA ALA A 110 -13.99 -14.13 -10.56
C ALA A 110 -15.11 -14.81 -11.37
N LEU A 111 -15.52 -14.22 -12.50
CA LEU A 111 -16.57 -14.74 -13.38
C LEU A 111 -16.27 -16.14 -13.94
N LEU A 112 -15.02 -16.37 -14.35
CA LEU A 112 -14.64 -17.57 -15.13
C LEU A 112 -13.88 -18.63 -14.34
N ALA A 113 -13.19 -18.26 -13.26
CA ALA A 113 -12.43 -19.19 -12.41
C ALA A 113 -13.07 -19.41 -11.03
N GLY A 114 -14.01 -18.56 -10.61
CA GLY A 114 -14.69 -18.69 -9.32
C GLY A 114 -13.80 -18.38 -8.13
N ILE A 115 -12.75 -17.57 -8.32
CA ILE A 115 -11.81 -17.14 -7.29
C ILE A 115 -11.74 -15.62 -7.23
N TYR A 116 -11.48 -15.08 -6.05
CA TYR A 116 -11.16 -13.66 -5.91
C TYR A 116 -9.68 -13.41 -6.18
N GLU A 117 -9.33 -12.12 -6.35
CA GLU A 117 -7.97 -11.69 -6.61
C GLU A 117 -6.96 -12.23 -5.60
N ASP A 118 -5.83 -12.73 -6.11
CA ASP A 118 -4.74 -13.26 -5.31
C ASP A 118 -3.95 -12.09 -4.68
N PRO A 119 -3.89 -11.98 -3.33
CA PRO A 119 -3.13 -10.92 -2.67
C PRO A 119 -1.64 -10.89 -3.06
N SER A 120 -1.06 -12.03 -3.44
CA SER A 120 0.34 -12.11 -3.88
C SER A 120 0.60 -11.41 -5.22
N ALA A 121 -0.45 -11.04 -5.97
CA ALA A 121 -0.32 -10.26 -7.21
C ALA A 121 0.31 -8.88 -6.99
N ILE A 122 0.35 -8.39 -5.74
CA ILE A 122 1.11 -7.21 -5.34
C ILE A 122 2.59 -7.28 -5.76
N MET A 123 3.19 -8.47 -5.75
CA MET A 123 4.59 -8.68 -6.18
C MET A 123 4.78 -8.48 -7.69
N LYS A 124 3.70 -8.47 -8.46
CA LYS A 124 3.68 -8.18 -9.90
C LYS A 124 3.15 -6.78 -10.19
N GLY A 125 3.08 -5.91 -9.17
CA GLY A 125 2.46 -4.60 -9.27
C GLY A 125 0.99 -4.71 -9.69
N TRP A 126 0.35 -5.83 -9.33
CA TRP A 126 -1.03 -6.17 -9.67
C TRP A 126 -1.38 -6.31 -11.16
N LYS A 127 -0.37 -6.33 -12.03
CA LYS A 127 -0.55 -6.44 -13.48
C LYS A 127 -0.77 -7.87 -13.97
N ALA A 128 -0.53 -8.86 -13.13
CA ALA A 128 -0.62 -10.27 -13.52
C ALA A 128 -0.87 -11.16 -12.31
N ASN A 129 -1.62 -12.25 -12.56
CA ASN A 129 -1.74 -13.34 -11.60
C ASN A 129 -0.39 -14.06 -11.45
N PRO A 130 0.19 -14.11 -10.23
CA PRO A 130 1.50 -14.69 -9.97
C PRO A 130 1.45 -16.22 -9.95
N VAL A 131 0.30 -16.79 -9.61
CA VAL A 131 0.05 -18.23 -9.56
C VAL A 131 -0.92 -18.61 -10.68
N TYR A 132 -0.76 -19.83 -11.18
CA TYR A 132 -1.65 -20.40 -12.19
C TYR A 132 -3.05 -20.62 -11.61
N PHE A 133 -4.07 -20.49 -12.45
CA PHE A 133 -5.43 -20.85 -12.11
C PHE A 133 -6.13 -21.44 -13.35
N ASP A 134 -7.16 -22.23 -13.07
CA ASP A 134 -8.01 -22.89 -14.06
C ASP A 134 -9.35 -22.16 -14.18
N SER A 135 -10.05 -22.30 -15.30
CA SER A 135 -11.30 -21.58 -15.58
C SER A 135 -12.29 -22.40 -16.42
N VAL A 136 -13.53 -21.93 -16.54
CA VAL A 136 -14.54 -22.53 -17.42
C VAL A 136 -14.06 -22.61 -18.87
N ILE A 137 -13.24 -21.65 -19.32
CA ILE A 137 -12.66 -21.65 -20.67
C ILE A 137 -11.64 -22.81 -20.80
N ASN A 138 -10.79 -23.00 -19.79
CA ASN A 138 -9.82 -24.11 -19.78
C ASN A 138 -10.52 -25.48 -19.76
N GLN A 139 -11.63 -25.59 -19.02
CA GLN A 139 -12.43 -26.81 -18.89
C GLN A 139 -13.38 -27.07 -20.07
N SER A 140 -13.49 -26.15 -21.02
CA SER A 140 -14.35 -26.30 -22.20
C SER A 140 -13.86 -27.42 -23.13
N THR A 141 -14.76 -27.98 -23.94
CA THR A 141 -14.38 -28.89 -25.03
C THR A 141 -13.77 -28.11 -26.18
N ASN A 142 -14.39 -27.00 -26.56
CA ASN A 142 -13.82 -25.97 -27.40
C ASN A 142 -14.26 -24.60 -26.88
N ALA A 143 -13.36 -23.63 -26.94
CA ALA A 143 -13.68 -22.24 -26.66
C ALA A 143 -13.38 -21.35 -27.86
N TRP A 144 -14.27 -20.40 -28.12
CA TRP A 144 -14.01 -19.26 -28.99
C TRP A 144 -14.22 -17.98 -28.21
N CYS A 145 -13.18 -17.16 -28.15
CA CYS A 145 -13.15 -15.96 -27.34
C CYS A 145 -12.84 -14.74 -28.22
N TRP A 146 -13.65 -13.68 -28.09
CA TRP A 146 -13.46 -12.43 -28.82
C TRP A 146 -13.40 -11.24 -27.85
N GLY A 147 -12.46 -10.33 -28.06
CA GLY A 147 -12.35 -9.09 -27.29
C GLY A 147 -10.92 -8.61 -27.07
N SER A 148 -10.67 -8.02 -25.89
CA SER A 148 -9.39 -7.38 -25.56
C SER A 148 -8.28 -8.41 -25.38
N PRO A 149 -7.07 -8.17 -25.91
CA PRO A 149 -5.91 -9.02 -25.65
C PRO A 149 -5.57 -9.12 -24.16
N ASP A 150 -5.76 -8.05 -23.39
CA ASP A 150 -5.39 -8.00 -21.96
C ASP A 150 -6.26 -8.91 -21.10
N ILE A 151 -7.49 -9.20 -21.53
CA ILE A 151 -8.42 -10.11 -20.84
C ILE A 151 -8.31 -11.53 -21.37
N LEU A 152 -8.38 -11.71 -22.70
CA LEU A 152 -8.45 -13.03 -23.33
C LEU A 152 -7.20 -13.88 -23.08
N HIS A 153 -6.01 -13.26 -23.12
CA HIS A 153 -4.75 -14.00 -22.95
C HIS A 153 -4.57 -14.58 -21.54
N ILE A 154 -5.28 -14.05 -20.54
CA ILE A 154 -5.20 -14.55 -19.16
C ILE A 154 -5.71 -15.99 -19.08
N PHE A 155 -6.75 -16.34 -19.85
CA PHE A 155 -7.41 -17.65 -19.80
C PHE A 155 -6.75 -18.71 -20.70
N ASN A 156 -5.72 -18.37 -21.48
CA ASN A 156 -4.98 -19.32 -22.32
C ASN A 156 -3.45 -19.19 -22.19
N LYS A 157 -2.95 -19.07 -20.96
CA LYS A 157 -1.50 -19.01 -20.70
C LYS A 157 -0.74 -20.26 -21.20
N ASP A 158 -1.37 -21.43 -21.12
CA ASP A 158 -0.78 -22.71 -21.54
C ASP A 158 -0.85 -22.95 -23.05
N LYS A 159 -1.47 -22.03 -23.82
CA LYS A 159 -1.68 -22.14 -25.27
C LYS A 159 -2.34 -23.45 -25.68
N LEU A 160 -3.43 -23.79 -25.00
CA LEU A 160 -4.25 -24.96 -25.29
C LEU A 160 -4.92 -24.79 -26.66
N ASP A 161 -4.80 -25.81 -27.51
CA ASP A 161 -5.23 -25.76 -28.92
C ASP A 161 -6.75 -25.64 -29.10
N HIS A 162 -7.54 -26.10 -28.13
CA HIS A 162 -9.00 -26.02 -28.18
C HIS A 162 -9.56 -24.64 -27.82
N ILE A 163 -8.70 -23.69 -27.43
CA ILE A 163 -9.06 -22.32 -27.06
C ILE A 163 -8.63 -21.35 -28.15
N ASN A 164 -9.61 -20.86 -28.90
CA ASN A 164 -9.43 -19.98 -30.05
C ASN A 164 -9.60 -18.52 -29.60
N LEU A 165 -8.51 -17.75 -29.57
CA LEU A 165 -8.52 -16.34 -29.19
C LEU A 165 -8.53 -15.43 -30.42
N HIS A 166 -9.48 -14.50 -30.45
CA HIS A 166 -9.63 -13.50 -31.51
C HIS A 166 -9.63 -12.10 -30.90
N THR A 167 -8.49 -11.43 -30.97
CA THR A 167 -8.29 -10.09 -30.38
C THR A 167 -8.21 -9.02 -31.45
N TYR A 168 -8.67 -7.81 -31.12
CA TYR A 168 -8.30 -6.61 -31.87
C TYR A 168 -6.87 -6.15 -31.49
N ASP A 169 -6.30 -5.21 -32.25
CA ASP A 169 -5.00 -4.61 -31.91
C ASP A 169 -5.17 -3.74 -30.66
N ALA A 170 -4.28 -3.90 -29.66
CA ALA A 170 -4.28 -3.12 -28.42
C ALA A 170 -4.23 -1.60 -28.67
N LYS A 171 -3.73 -1.16 -29.82
CA LYS A 171 -3.76 0.27 -30.21
C LYS A 171 -5.16 0.84 -30.45
N LEU A 172 -6.16 -0.02 -30.64
CA LEU A 172 -7.55 0.39 -30.85
C LEU A 172 -8.28 0.65 -29.51
N GLU A 173 -7.63 0.40 -28.37
CA GLU A 173 -8.16 0.65 -27.02
C GLU A 173 -7.93 2.10 -26.54
N ASP A 174 -7.53 3.02 -27.43
CA ASP A 174 -7.29 4.42 -27.03
C ASP A 174 -8.61 5.13 -26.65
N PHE A 175 -8.76 5.44 -25.36
CA PHE A 175 -9.92 6.07 -24.74
C PHE A 175 -10.27 7.46 -25.31
N GLY A 176 -9.40 8.06 -26.13
CA GLY A 176 -9.59 9.38 -26.72
C GLY A 176 -10.39 9.44 -28.02
N ASP A 177 -10.75 8.31 -28.63
CA ASP A 177 -11.51 8.28 -29.88
C ASP A 177 -13.03 8.44 -29.67
N ASN A 178 -13.69 9.14 -30.60
CA ASN A 178 -15.11 9.53 -30.48
C ASN A 178 -16.13 8.39 -30.60
N ASP A 179 -15.73 7.18 -31.03
CA ASP A 179 -16.64 6.04 -31.21
C ASP A 179 -16.30 4.86 -30.30
N THR A 180 -16.82 4.94 -29.07
CA THR A 180 -16.64 3.92 -28.02
C THR A 180 -17.29 2.57 -28.33
N GLY A 181 -18.22 2.52 -29.29
CA GLY A 181 -18.90 1.29 -29.69
C GLY A 181 -18.19 0.48 -30.76
N LEU A 182 -17.06 0.96 -31.27
CA LEU A 182 -16.31 0.33 -32.35
C LEU A 182 -15.76 -1.04 -31.94
N LEU A 183 -15.24 -1.17 -30.72
CA LEU A 183 -14.68 -2.44 -30.20
C LEU A 183 -15.77 -3.49 -30.00
N ASP A 184 -16.93 -3.09 -29.47
CA ASP A 184 -18.08 -3.99 -29.30
C ASP A 184 -18.62 -4.44 -30.66
N THR A 185 -18.73 -3.50 -31.61
CA THR A 185 -19.14 -3.77 -32.99
C THR A 185 -18.19 -4.77 -33.66
N TRP A 186 -16.87 -4.59 -33.50
CA TRP A 186 -15.87 -5.53 -34.01
C TRP A 186 -16.10 -6.94 -33.48
N VAL A 187 -16.36 -7.09 -32.18
CA VAL A 187 -16.62 -8.41 -31.57
C VAL A 187 -17.85 -9.05 -32.20
N PHE A 188 -18.96 -8.32 -32.28
CA PHE A 188 -20.21 -8.85 -32.83
C PHE A 188 -20.11 -9.20 -34.31
N GLU A 189 -19.45 -8.39 -35.13
CA GLU A 189 -19.22 -8.67 -36.56
C GLU A 189 -18.37 -9.93 -36.75
N ARG A 190 -17.35 -10.16 -35.90
CA ARG A 190 -16.52 -11.36 -35.95
C ARG A 190 -17.29 -12.61 -35.53
N VAL A 191 -18.14 -12.52 -34.51
CA VAL A 191 -18.98 -13.64 -34.10
C VAL A 191 -20.01 -13.98 -35.18
N GLU A 192 -20.65 -12.97 -35.78
CA GLU A 192 -21.58 -13.16 -36.89
C GLU A 192 -20.89 -13.79 -38.11
N ALA A 193 -19.70 -13.29 -38.48
CA ALA A 193 -18.92 -13.85 -39.57
C ALA A 193 -18.51 -15.30 -39.30
N PHE A 194 -18.07 -15.62 -38.08
CA PHE A 194 -17.76 -16.98 -37.65
C PHE A 194 -18.97 -17.90 -37.79
N LEU A 195 -20.13 -17.48 -37.27
CA LEU A 195 -21.36 -18.26 -37.33
C LEU A 195 -21.81 -18.51 -38.78
N LEU A 196 -21.83 -17.48 -39.63
CA LEU A 196 -22.32 -17.57 -41.00
C LEU A 196 -21.33 -18.23 -41.97
N ASN A 197 -20.03 -18.05 -41.77
CA ASN A 197 -19.02 -18.51 -42.71
C ASN A 197 -18.28 -19.77 -42.28
N GLU A 198 -18.12 -20.01 -40.98
CA GLU A 198 -17.45 -21.20 -40.47
C GLU A 198 -18.45 -22.24 -40.02
N VAL A 199 -19.40 -21.89 -39.13
CA VAL A 199 -20.35 -22.88 -38.58
C VAL A 199 -21.38 -23.30 -39.64
N LYS A 200 -22.14 -22.33 -40.18
CA LYS A 200 -23.25 -22.61 -41.11
C LYS A 200 -22.80 -23.23 -42.44
N LYS A 201 -21.60 -22.89 -42.92
CA LYS A 201 -21.03 -23.41 -44.18
C LYS A 201 -20.11 -24.62 -43.96
N CYS A 202 -19.99 -25.10 -42.73
CA CYS A 202 -19.14 -26.25 -42.47
C CYS A 202 -19.70 -27.49 -43.16
N ASN A 203 -18.89 -28.06 -44.06
CA ASN A 203 -19.20 -29.31 -44.75
C ASN A 203 -18.23 -30.46 -44.39
N HIS A 204 -17.17 -30.19 -43.61
CA HIS A 204 -16.15 -31.16 -43.23
C HIS A 204 -15.61 -30.88 -41.81
N ASN A 205 -15.46 -31.93 -40.98
CA ASN A 205 -15.02 -31.84 -39.58
C ASN A 205 -15.80 -30.83 -38.73
N CYS A 206 -17.13 -30.84 -38.87
CA CYS A 206 -18.04 -29.90 -38.20
C CYS A 206 -18.36 -30.27 -36.76
N ASP A 207 -18.00 -31.49 -36.34
CA ASP A 207 -18.29 -32.01 -35.00
C ASP A 207 -17.80 -31.05 -33.91
N LYS A 208 -16.63 -30.42 -34.10
CA LYS A 208 -16.09 -29.44 -33.15
C LYS A 208 -17.08 -28.32 -32.81
N PHE A 209 -17.94 -27.91 -33.76
CA PHE A 209 -18.93 -26.84 -33.53
C PHE A 209 -20.20 -27.34 -32.82
N HIS A 210 -20.57 -28.61 -33.00
CA HIS A 210 -21.82 -29.18 -32.50
C HIS A 210 -21.67 -30.10 -31.27
N GLN A 211 -20.44 -30.31 -30.81
CA GLN A 211 -20.12 -31.03 -29.59
C GLN A 211 -20.68 -30.34 -28.34
N SER A 212 -20.92 -31.15 -27.30
CA SER A 212 -21.32 -30.63 -25.99
C SER A 212 -20.10 -30.06 -25.26
N GLY A 213 -20.29 -29.02 -24.45
CA GLY A 213 -19.21 -28.35 -23.72
C GLY A 213 -18.53 -27.21 -24.51
N ASN A 214 -19.16 -26.71 -25.56
CA ASN A 214 -18.65 -25.57 -26.33
C ASN A 214 -18.95 -24.24 -25.62
N VAL A 215 -17.95 -23.36 -25.54
CA VAL A 215 -18.04 -22.05 -24.87
C VAL A 215 -17.71 -20.93 -25.85
N PHE A 216 -18.59 -19.95 -25.94
CA PHE A 216 -18.41 -18.73 -26.72
C PHE A 216 -18.34 -17.56 -25.75
N PHE A 217 -17.18 -16.92 -25.65
CA PHE A 217 -16.94 -15.81 -24.73
C PHE A 217 -16.75 -14.51 -25.51
N LEU A 218 -17.65 -13.55 -25.30
CA LEU A 218 -17.64 -12.24 -25.94
C LEU A 218 -17.37 -11.18 -24.87
N HIS A 219 -16.16 -10.62 -24.90
CA HIS A 219 -15.75 -9.52 -24.04
C HIS A 219 -15.97 -8.18 -24.76
N LEU A 220 -16.83 -7.34 -24.19
CA LEU A 220 -17.31 -6.09 -24.78
C LEU A 220 -16.79 -4.90 -23.95
N LEU A 221 -15.72 -4.25 -24.43
CA LEU A 221 -14.98 -3.20 -23.71
C LEU A 221 -15.60 -1.79 -23.86
N GLY A 222 -16.49 -1.59 -24.83
CA GLY A 222 -16.91 -0.24 -25.23
C GLY A 222 -17.66 0.52 -24.14
N ILE A 223 -18.40 -0.17 -23.27
CA ILE A 223 -19.16 0.46 -22.18
C ILE A 223 -18.20 1.04 -21.12
N ASP A 224 -17.18 0.28 -20.71
CA ASP A 224 -16.14 0.76 -19.80
C ASP A 224 -15.40 1.98 -20.39
N THR A 225 -15.03 1.88 -21.67
CA THR A 225 -14.38 2.98 -22.41
C THR A 225 -15.26 4.25 -22.40
N ALA A 226 -16.56 4.11 -22.65
CA ALA A 226 -17.51 5.22 -22.55
C ALA A 226 -17.67 5.74 -21.11
N GLY A 227 -17.58 4.86 -20.11
CA GLY A 227 -17.65 5.20 -18.70
C GLY A 227 -16.49 6.06 -18.24
N HIS A 228 -15.25 5.71 -18.64
CA HIS A 228 -14.06 6.53 -18.37
C HIS A 228 -14.09 7.86 -19.12
N GLY A 229 -14.33 7.81 -20.43
CA GLY A 229 -14.25 8.98 -21.31
C GLY A 229 -15.38 9.98 -21.10
N PHE A 230 -16.62 9.50 -21.01
CA PHE A 230 -17.83 10.33 -21.06
C PHE A 230 -18.70 10.27 -19.80
N LYS A 231 -18.47 9.30 -18.91
CA LYS A 231 -19.19 9.08 -17.64
C LYS A 231 -20.54 8.35 -17.80
N PRO A 232 -21.00 7.58 -16.78
CA PRO A 232 -22.16 6.69 -16.92
C PRO A 232 -23.52 7.34 -17.24
N HIS A 233 -23.67 8.65 -17.07
CA HIS A 233 -24.91 9.39 -17.39
C HIS A 233 -24.88 10.07 -18.76
N SER A 234 -23.80 9.90 -19.52
CA SER A 234 -23.62 10.50 -20.84
C SER A 234 -24.47 9.83 -21.92
N LYS A 235 -24.63 10.54 -23.05
CA LYS A 235 -25.33 10.00 -24.21
C LYS A 235 -24.52 8.87 -24.84
N GLU A 236 -23.21 8.96 -24.79
CA GLU A 236 -22.24 8.00 -25.32
C GLU A 236 -22.35 6.67 -24.57
N TYR A 237 -22.30 6.69 -23.23
CA TYR A 237 -22.48 5.49 -22.40
C TYR A 237 -23.85 4.83 -22.62
N ILE A 238 -24.94 5.63 -22.64
CA ILE A 238 -26.30 5.11 -22.87
C ILE A 238 -26.45 4.54 -24.29
N ARG A 239 -25.91 5.21 -25.32
CA ARG A 239 -25.94 4.72 -26.70
C ARG A 239 -25.17 3.42 -26.84
N ASN A 240 -24.06 3.27 -26.13
CA ASN A 240 -23.28 2.05 -26.18
C ASN A 240 -24.01 0.87 -25.51
N ILE A 241 -24.67 1.10 -24.37
CA ILE A 241 -25.60 0.12 -23.77
C ILE A 241 -26.68 -0.32 -24.77
N GLN A 242 -27.32 0.63 -25.46
CA GLN A 242 -28.34 0.34 -26.47
C GLN A 242 -27.78 -0.41 -27.68
N LEU A 243 -26.53 -0.14 -28.07
CA LEU A 243 -25.83 -0.85 -29.14
C LEU A 243 -25.58 -2.31 -28.75
N VAL A 244 -25.10 -2.53 -27.53
CA VAL A 244 -24.88 -3.88 -26.98
C VAL A 244 -26.20 -4.65 -26.91
N ASP A 245 -27.28 -4.08 -26.36
CA ASP A 245 -28.60 -4.74 -26.28
C ASP A 245 -29.12 -5.21 -27.65
N ARG A 246 -29.07 -4.34 -28.67
CA ARG A 246 -29.50 -4.69 -30.04
C ARG A 246 -28.65 -5.81 -30.65
N ASN A 247 -27.34 -5.81 -30.40
CA ASN A 247 -26.45 -6.82 -30.95
C ASN A 247 -26.56 -8.15 -30.20
N VAL A 248 -26.79 -8.13 -28.88
CA VAL A 248 -27.07 -9.35 -28.10
C VAL A 248 -28.35 -10.01 -28.61
N ASP A 249 -29.41 -9.26 -28.93
CA ASP A 249 -30.64 -9.79 -29.57
C ASP A 249 -30.30 -10.50 -30.90
N ARG A 250 -29.60 -9.78 -31.79
CA ARG A 250 -29.23 -10.27 -33.12
C ARG A 250 -28.41 -11.55 -33.06
N ILE A 251 -27.36 -11.59 -32.23
CA ILE A 251 -26.49 -12.75 -32.10
C ILE A 251 -27.22 -13.92 -31.45
N SER A 252 -28.07 -13.66 -30.45
CA SER A 252 -28.85 -14.72 -29.79
C SER A 252 -29.83 -15.41 -30.76
N LYS A 253 -30.49 -14.63 -31.62
CA LYS A 253 -31.32 -15.15 -32.71
C LYS A 253 -30.50 -15.97 -33.70
N LEU A 254 -29.33 -15.46 -34.11
CA LEU A 254 -28.46 -16.14 -35.06
C LEU A 254 -27.96 -17.50 -34.53
N PHE A 255 -27.57 -17.59 -33.26
CA PHE A 255 -27.21 -18.85 -32.61
C PHE A 255 -28.38 -19.84 -32.57
N SER A 256 -29.60 -19.33 -32.38
CA SER A 256 -30.81 -20.16 -32.34
C SER A 256 -31.16 -20.69 -33.74
N GLU A 257 -31.08 -19.85 -34.77
CA GLU A 257 -31.38 -20.18 -36.16
C GLU A 257 -30.38 -21.16 -36.79
N ILE A 258 -29.07 -20.95 -36.58
CA ILE A 258 -28.04 -21.75 -37.25
C ILE A 258 -27.98 -23.18 -36.73
N TYR A 259 -28.07 -23.35 -35.41
CA TYR A 259 -27.94 -24.66 -34.80
C TYR A 259 -29.28 -25.37 -34.62
N ASN A 260 -30.36 -24.62 -34.40
CA ASN A 260 -31.74 -25.11 -34.43
C ASN A 260 -32.02 -26.38 -33.60
N ASP A 261 -31.43 -26.48 -32.40
CA ASP A 261 -31.59 -27.65 -31.51
C ASP A 261 -32.12 -27.29 -30.11
N SER A 262 -32.33 -26.00 -29.82
CA SER A 262 -32.72 -25.48 -28.49
C SER A 262 -31.76 -25.86 -27.35
N LEU A 263 -30.49 -26.18 -27.64
CA LEU A 263 -29.46 -26.57 -26.66
C LEU A 263 -28.41 -25.48 -26.42
N THR A 264 -28.80 -24.20 -26.55
CA THR A 264 -27.95 -23.04 -26.24
C THR A 264 -28.41 -22.39 -24.96
N THR A 265 -27.46 -22.08 -24.08
CA THR A 265 -27.69 -21.18 -22.95
C THR A 265 -26.95 -19.86 -23.19
N PHE A 266 -27.54 -18.76 -22.76
CA PHE A 266 -27.00 -17.42 -22.89
C PHE A 266 -26.92 -16.74 -21.53
N ILE A 267 -25.80 -16.07 -21.26
CA ILE A 267 -25.55 -15.32 -20.03
C ILE A 267 -25.04 -13.94 -20.42
N PHE A 268 -25.65 -12.90 -19.87
CA PHE A 268 -25.23 -11.51 -20.00
C PHE A 268 -24.88 -10.97 -18.61
N THR A 269 -23.67 -10.45 -18.46
CA THR A 269 -23.20 -9.88 -17.18
C THR A 269 -22.11 -8.83 -17.39
N ALA A 270 -21.52 -8.35 -16.30
CA ALA A 270 -20.36 -7.47 -16.28
C ALA A 270 -19.36 -7.95 -15.22
N ASP A 271 -18.12 -7.55 -15.38
CA ASP A 271 -17.00 -7.78 -14.46
C ASP A 271 -16.98 -6.75 -13.31
N HIS A 272 -17.37 -5.51 -13.56
CA HIS A 272 -17.63 -4.50 -12.56
C HIS A 272 -18.58 -3.41 -13.08
N GLY A 273 -18.94 -2.48 -12.20
CA GLY A 273 -19.62 -1.24 -12.56
C GLY A 273 -18.67 -0.04 -12.62
N MET A 274 -19.22 1.16 -12.53
CA MET A 274 -18.51 2.43 -12.73
C MET A 274 -19.11 3.53 -11.84
N THR A 275 -18.26 4.30 -11.17
CA THR A 275 -18.69 5.47 -10.39
C THR A 275 -19.24 6.59 -11.28
N ASP A 276 -19.99 7.54 -10.69
CA ASP A 276 -20.55 8.68 -11.43
C ASP A 276 -19.49 9.59 -12.07
N TRP A 277 -18.27 9.63 -11.54
CA TRP A 277 -17.15 10.37 -12.12
C TRP A 277 -16.28 9.52 -13.07
N GLY A 278 -16.74 8.32 -13.45
CA GLY A 278 -16.10 7.49 -14.49
C GLY A 278 -14.74 6.97 -14.04
N SER A 279 -14.74 6.33 -12.88
CA SER A 279 -13.61 5.59 -12.32
C SER A 279 -14.15 4.32 -11.66
N HIS A 280 -13.32 3.29 -11.58
CA HIS A 280 -13.57 2.08 -10.80
C HIS A 280 -12.28 1.65 -10.06
N GLY A 281 -12.36 0.60 -9.25
CA GLY A 281 -11.26 -0.03 -8.51
C GLY A 281 -11.48 -0.01 -6.98
N ALA A 282 -12.49 0.72 -6.53
CA ALA A 282 -12.90 0.88 -5.15
C ALA A 282 -14.22 0.14 -4.85
N GLY A 283 -14.77 0.35 -3.66
CA GLY A 283 -15.88 -0.44 -3.12
C GLY A 283 -17.23 0.24 -3.12
N SER A 284 -17.49 1.23 -4.00
CA SER A 284 -18.84 1.82 -4.06
C SER A 284 -19.84 0.82 -4.65
N PRO A 285 -21.13 0.88 -4.27
CA PRO A 285 -22.16 0.02 -4.86
C PRO A 285 -22.21 0.11 -6.39
N HIS A 286 -21.99 1.31 -6.93
CA HIS A 286 -21.95 1.53 -8.38
C HIS A 286 -20.79 0.80 -9.09
N GLU A 287 -19.73 0.45 -8.37
CA GLU A 287 -18.62 -0.36 -8.87
C GLU A 287 -18.84 -1.85 -8.58
N THR A 288 -19.41 -2.18 -7.41
CA THR A 288 -19.49 -3.57 -6.93
C THR A 288 -20.73 -4.34 -7.39
N GLU A 289 -21.70 -3.66 -8.00
CA GLU A 289 -22.94 -4.27 -8.48
C GLU A 289 -22.95 -4.36 -10.01
N ALA A 290 -22.80 -5.58 -10.54
CA ALA A 290 -22.90 -5.89 -11.96
C ALA A 290 -24.24 -6.56 -12.29
N PRO A 291 -24.83 -6.34 -13.48
CA PRO A 291 -26.03 -7.06 -13.89
C PRO A 291 -25.73 -8.54 -14.14
N LEU A 292 -26.71 -9.41 -13.93
CA LEU A 292 -26.67 -10.81 -14.32
C LEU A 292 -28.03 -11.20 -14.90
N ILE A 293 -28.05 -11.63 -16.17
CA ILE A 293 -29.25 -12.08 -16.87
C ILE A 293 -28.92 -13.38 -17.60
N ALA A 294 -29.72 -14.42 -17.42
CA ALA A 294 -29.55 -15.71 -18.06
C ALA A 294 -30.84 -16.14 -18.76
N TRP A 295 -30.73 -16.82 -19.90
CA TRP A 295 -31.85 -17.40 -20.64
C TRP A 295 -31.41 -18.55 -21.56
N GLY A 296 -32.38 -19.31 -22.08
CA GLY A 296 -32.15 -20.44 -22.97
C GLY A 296 -32.14 -21.78 -22.22
N ALA A 297 -31.45 -22.76 -22.79
CA ALA A 297 -31.47 -24.15 -22.33
C ALA A 297 -30.99 -24.29 -20.88
N GLY A 298 -31.82 -24.89 -20.02
CA GLY A 298 -31.50 -25.14 -18.61
C GLY A 298 -31.63 -23.93 -17.69
N VAL A 299 -32.10 -22.78 -18.19
CA VAL A 299 -32.33 -21.58 -17.38
C VAL A 299 -33.80 -21.46 -17.02
N LYS A 300 -34.09 -21.35 -15.73
CA LYS A 300 -35.43 -21.14 -15.20
C LYS A 300 -35.92 -19.73 -15.50
N ALA A 301 -37.13 -19.59 -16.03
CA ALA A 301 -37.77 -18.28 -16.10
C ALA A 301 -38.22 -17.84 -14.70
N ASN A 302 -37.65 -16.74 -14.20
CA ASN A 302 -37.96 -16.20 -12.88
C ASN A 302 -38.00 -14.67 -12.91
N ARG A 303 -39.16 -14.11 -12.55
CA ARG A 303 -39.35 -12.65 -12.50
C ARG A 303 -38.77 -12.00 -11.25
N ALA A 304 -38.53 -12.77 -10.19
CA ALA A 304 -37.96 -12.25 -8.95
C ALA A 304 -36.43 -12.14 -9.07
N GLN A 305 -35.88 -10.99 -8.65
CA GLN A 305 -34.44 -10.75 -8.57
C GLN A 305 -33.73 -11.84 -7.74
N GLN A 306 -32.66 -12.42 -8.29
CA GLN A 306 -31.85 -13.48 -7.68
C GLN A 306 -30.38 -13.04 -7.57
N ASP A 307 -30.00 -12.35 -6.51
CA ASP A 307 -28.63 -11.87 -6.35
C ASP A 307 -27.65 -13.02 -6.06
N VAL A 308 -26.43 -12.90 -6.58
CA VAL A 308 -25.34 -13.88 -6.43
C VAL A 308 -24.02 -13.20 -6.12
N LYS A 309 -23.02 -13.95 -5.61
CA LYS A 309 -21.63 -13.46 -5.62
C LYS A 309 -21.07 -13.65 -7.02
N GLN A 310 -20.20 -12.76 -7.47
CA GLN A 310 -19.63 -12.88 -8.82
C GLN A 310 -18.90 -14.21 -9.06
N ILE A 311 -18.22 -14.76 -8.04
CA ILE A 311 -17.55 -16.06 -8.14
C ILE A 311 -18.50 -17.25 -8.30
N ASP A 312 -19.78 -17.09 -7.97
CA ASP A 312 -20.80 -18.13 -8.12
C ASP A 312 -21.13 -18.39 -9.61
N ILE A 313 -20.77 -17.45 -10.48
CA ILE A 313 -21.01 -17.54 -11.92
C ILE A 313 -20.15 -18.64 -12.55
N ALA A 314 -18.90 -18.82 -12.15
CA ALA A 314 -18.03 -19.87 -12.74
C ALA A 314 -18.60 -21.30 -12.62
N PRO A 315 -18.99 -21.79 -11.42
CA PRO A 315 -19.61 -23.11 -11.30
C PRO A 315 -21.03 -23.14 -11.89
N PHE A 316 -21.76 -22.01 -11.92
CA PHE A 316 -23.05 -21.90 -12.63
C PHE A 316 -22.89 -22.18 -14.13
N LEU A 317 -21.94 -21.52 -14.79
CA LEU A 317 -21.63 -21.73 -16.21
C LEU A 317 -21.28 -23.20 -16.47
N SER A 318 -20.44 -23.79 -15.61
CA SER A 318 -20.05 -25.20 -15.71
C SER A 318 -21.24 -26.15 -15.61
N SER A 319 -22.23 -25.84 -14.76
CA SER A 319 -23.42 -26.66 -14.54
C SER A 319 -24.39 -26.70 -15.73
N LEU A 320 -24.48 -25.62 -16.50
CA LEU A 320 -25.36 -25.53 -17.67
C LEU A 320 -24.88 -26.40 -18.84
N VAL A 321 -23.57 -26.53 -19.01
CA VAL A 321 -22.95 -27.24 -20.15
C VAL A 321 -22.17 -28.51 -19.77
N GLY A 322 -22.18 -28.90 -18.49
CA GLY A 322 -21.63 -30.18 -18.05
C GLY A 322 -20.10 -30.25 -18.04
N LEU A 323 -19.44 -29.09 -17.87
CA LEU A 323 -17.99 -28.99 -17.76
C LEU A 323 -17.52 -29.34 -16.34
N ASN A 324 -16.22 -29.59 -16.17
CA ASN A 324 -15.66 -29.65 -14.82
C ASN A 324 -15.78 -28.29 -14.15
N ILE A 325 -16.05 -28.31 -12.85
CA ILE A 325 -16.00 -27.08 -12.05
C ILE A 325 -14.53 -26.63 -11.97
N PRO A 326 -14.22 -25.34 -12.21
CA PRO A 326 -12.84 -24.87 -12.20
C PRO A 326 -12.12 -25.25 -10.91
N MET A 327 -10.87 -25.70 -11.05
CA MET A 327 -10.12 -26.40 -9.99
C MET A 327 -10.15 -25.71 -8.62
N ASN A 328 -9.99 -24.39 -8.59
CA ASN A 328 -9.91 -23.58 -7.37
C ASN A 328 -11.21 -22.83 -7.05
N SER A 329 -12.31 -23.10 -7.76
CA SER A 329 -13.57 -22.38 -7.60
C SER A 329 -14.11 -22.46 -6.17
N LEU A 330 -14.36 -21.29 -5.58
CA LEU A 330 -15.02 -21.11 -4.28
C LEU A 330 -16.51 -20.79 -4.43
N GLY A 331 -17.00 -20.69 -5.67
CA GLY A 331 -18.37 -20.31 -5.97
C GLY A 331 -19.39 -21.40 -5.58
N VAL A 332 -20.60 -20.94 -5.29
CA VAL A 332 -21.76 -21.79 -4.99
C VAL A 332 -22.79 -21.68 -6.12
N ILE A 333 -23.18 -22.81 -6.71
CA ILE A 333 -24.13 -22.81 -7.83
C ILE A 333 -25.48 -22.18 -7.39
N PRO A 334 -25.97 -21.14 -8.08
CA PRO A 334 -27.23 -20.48 -7.76
C PRO A 334 -28.41 -21.28 -8.35
N LEU A 335 -28.87 -22.31 -7.62
CA LEU A 335 -29.91 -23.25 -8.09
C LEU A 335 -31.21 -22.57 -8.56
N ASN A 336 -31.52 -21.36 -8.08
CA ASN A 336 -32.71 -20.61 -8.50
C ASN A 336 -32.69 -20.18 -9.97
N TYR A 337 -31.52 -20.17 -10.62
CA TYR A 337 -31.36 -19.92 -12.05
C TYR A 337 -31.57 -21.18 -12.91
N LEU A 338 -31.55 -22.38 -12.33
CA LEU A 338 -31.52 -23.63 -13.09
C LEU A 338 -32.92 -24.24 -13.23
N GLU A 339 -33.27 -24.62 -14.47
CA GLU A 339 -34.44 -25.43 -14.79
C GLU A 339 -34.01 -26.85 -15.12
N MET A 340 -33.96 -27.67 -14.07
CA MET A 340 -33.54 -29.07 -14.13
C MET A 340 -34.44 -29.94 -13.25
N SER A 341 -34.35 -31.26 -13.40
CA SER A 341 -35.03 -32.18 -12.48
C SER A 341 -34.46 -32.04 -11.05
N LYS A 342 -35.22 -32.44 -10.03
CA LYS A 342 -34.71 -32.43 -8.65
C LYS A 342 -33.47 -33.32 -8.48
N GLU A 343 -33.38 -34.40 -9.25
CA GLU A 343 -32.22 -35.30 -9.28
C GLU A 343 -30.98 -34.58 -9.82
N ASP A 344 -31.12 -33.89 -10.95
CA ASP A 344 -30.05 -33.11 -11.56
C ASP A 344 -29.60 -31.93 -10.68
N LEU A 345 -30.56 -31.22 -10.06
CA LEU A 345 -30.27 -30.15 -9.09
C LEU A 345 -29.49 -30.68 -7.89
N ALA A 346 -29.82 -31.88 -7.41
CA ALA A 346 -29.05 -32.54 -6.37
C ALA A 346 -27.67 -32.99 -6.85
N GLU A 347 -27.53 -33.47 -8.09
CA GLU A 347 -26.25 -33.84 -8.69
C GLU A 347 -25.31 -32.64 -8.80
N VAL A 348 -25.74 -31.53 -9.40
CA VAL A 348 -24.90 -30.32 -9.52
C VAL A 348 -24.47 -29.81 -8.15
N GLN A 349 -25.38 -29.85 -7.17
CA GLN A 349 -25.09 -29.35 -5.84
C GLN A 349 -24.11 -30.26 -5.08
N LEU A 350 -24.22 -31.57 -5.27
CA LEU A 350 -23.26 -32.55 -4.75
C LEU A 350 -21.89 -32.39 -5.43
N SER A 351 -21.84 -32.25 -6.75
CA SER A 351 -20.59 -32.03 -7.51
C SER A 351 -19.86 -30.76 -7.07
N ASN A 352 -20.58 -29.64 -6.86
CA ASN A 352 -20.01 -28.40 -6.32
C ASN A 352 -19.43 -28.59 -4.92
N THR A 353 -20.14 -29.35 -4.07
CA THR A 353 -19.67 -29.70 -2.72
C THR A 353 -18.42 -30.56 -2.77
N LEU A 354 -18.36 -31.54 -3.69
CA LEU A 354 -17.20 -32.41 -3.87
C LEU A 354 -15.98 -31.66 -4.41
N GLN A 355 -16.16 -30.68 -5.30
CA GLN A 355 -15.05 -29.83 -5.76
C GLN A 355 -14.47 -29.03 -4.59
N LEU A 356 -15.30 -28.33 -3.81
CA LEU A 356 -14.88 -27.60 -2.61
C LEU A 356 -14.21 -28.53 -1.58
N LEU A 357 -14.73 -29.74 -1.43
CA LEU A 357 -14.16 -30.75 -0.55
C LEU A 357 -12.77 -31.19 -1.00
N GLU A 358 -12.52 -31.30 -2.31
CA GLU A 358 -11.20 -31.65 -2.81
C GLU A 358 -10.19 -30.54 -2.55
N ILE A 359 -10.57 -29.27 -2.76
CA ILE A 359 -9.73 -28.10 -2.39
C ILE A 359 -9.40 -28.17 -0.88
N PHE A 360 -10.42 -28.40 -0.05
CA PHE A 360 -10.25 -28.49 1.40
C PHE A 360 -9.32 -29.64 1.80
N ASN A 361 -9.49 -30.81 1.19
CA ASN A 361 -8.68 -31.97 1.49
C ASN A 361 -7.22 -31.79 1.07
N VAL A 362 -6.95 -31.19 -0.09
CA VAL A 362 -5.57 -30.90 -0.53
C VAL A 362 -4.89 -29.95 0.45
N LYS A 363 -5.53 -28.83 0.81
CA LYS A 363 -4.99 -27.89 1.81
C LYS A 363 -4.79 -28.53 3.17
N ARG A 364 -5.77 -29.30 3.65
CA ARG A 364 -5.70 -30.02 4.93
C ARG A 364 -4.54 -31.02 4.95
N ARG A 365 -4.47 -31.93 3.98
CA ARG A 365 -3.43 -32.97 3.92
C ARG A 365 -2.04 -32.35 3.80
N ARG A 366 -1.89 -31.29 3.00
CA ARG A 366 -0.63 -30.53 2.89
C ARG A 366 -0.24 -29.91 4.24
N THR A 367 -1.19 -29.34 4.97
CA THR A 367 -0.94 -28.76 6.29
C THR A 367 -0.55 -29.85 7.28
N GLU A 368 -1.35 -30.91 7.37
CA GLU A 368 -1.13 -32.06 8.25
C GLU A 368 0.25 -32.69 8.04
N ALA A 369 0.62 -32.99 6.79
CA ALA A 369 1.90 -33.59 6.43
C ALA A 369 3.13 -32.73 6.79
N ASN A 370 2.95 -31.40 6.91
CA ASN A 370 4.01 -30.45 7.19
C ASN A 370 3.93 -29.85 8.60
N THR A 371 3.06 -30.36 9.48
CA THR A 371 2.95 -29.91 10.88
C THR A 371 3.51 -30.94 11.84
N LEU A 372 4.18 -30.49 12.91
CA LEU A 372 4.56 -31.39 14.02
C LEU A 372 3.38 -31.74 14.91
N VAL A 373 2.53 -30.74 15.17
CA VAL A 373 1.28 -30.89 15.92
C VAL A 373 0.17 -30.34 15.03
N PHE A 374 -0.57 -31.24 14.41
CA PHE A 374 -1.69 -30.88 13.55
C PHE A 374 -2.89 -30.48 14.41
N ILE A 375 -3.39 -29.27 14.21
CA ILE A 375 -4.62 -28.77 14.83
C ILE A 375 -5.69 -28.79 13.73
N PRO A 376 -6.62 -29.75 13.73
CA PRO A 376 -7.66 -29.78 12.71
C PRO A 376 -8.64 -28.62 12.89
N TYR A 377 -9.22 -28.18 11.78
CA TYR A 377 -10.36 -27.27 11.81
C TYR A 377 -11.53 -27.94 12.55
N LYS A 378 -11.94 -27.37 13.68
CA LYS A 378 -12.93 -27.97 14.59
C LYS A 378 -14.28 -28.27 13.94
N GLY A 379 -14.66 -27.51 12.91
CA GLY A 379 -15.94 -27.71 12.21
C GLY A 379 -15.98 -28.94 11.29
N LEU A 380 -14.82 -29.44 10.84
CA LEU A 380 -14.70 -30.55 9.89
C LEU A 380 -13.49 -31.44 10.21
N THR A 381 -13.58 -32.20 11.30
CA THR A 381 -12.62 -33.28 11.56
C THR A 381 -12.78 -34.41 10.54
N SER A 382 -11.81 -35.32 10.48
CA SER A 382 -11.88 -36.49 9.59
C SER A 382 -13.13 -37.33 9.85
N GLU A 383 -13.49 -37.57 11.12
CA GLU A 383 -14.68 -38.36 11.48
C GLU A 383 -15.96 -37.67 11.04
N VAL A 384 -16.10 -36.37 11.35
CA VAL A 384 -17.27 -35.56 10.97
C VAL A 384 -17.42 -35.52 9.45
N LEU A 385 -16.31 -35.40 8.72
CA LEU A 385 -16.34 -35.40 7.27
C LEU A 385 -16.79 -36.75 6.71
N THR A 386 -16.29 -37.86 7.25
CA THR A 386 -16.72 -39.21 6.85
C THR A 386 -18.21 -39.43 7.14
N GLU A 387 -18.70 -39.01 8.31
CA GLU A 387 -20.12 -39.08 8.67
C GLU A 387 -20.97 -38.26 7.70
N LYS A 388 -20.55 -37.03 7.39
CA LYS A 388 -21.25 -36.19 6.41
C LYS A 388 -21.28 -36.82 5.02
N MET A 389 -20.16 -37.36 4.54
CA MET A 389 -20.10 -38.04 3.24
C MET A 389 -21.01 -39.25 3.19
N TYR A 390 -21.00 -40.08 4.23
CA TYR A 390 -21.94 -41.20 4.34
C TYR A 390 -23.40 -40.73 4.31
N TYR A 391 -23.72 -39.66 5.03
CA TYR A 391 -25.06 -39.10 5.05
C TYR A 391 -25.50 -38.56 3.68
N LEU A 392 -24.63 -37.84 2.95
CA LEU A 392 -24.93 -37.38 1.59
C LEU A 392 -25.16 -38.57 0.64
N SER A 393 -24.32 -39.61 0.73
CA SER A 393 -24.50 -40.85 -0.06
C SER A 393 -25.83 -41.54 0.25
N MET A 394 -26.21 -41.63 1.53
CA MET A 394 -27.49 -42.20 1.94
C MET A 394 -28.68 -41.42 1.39
N LEU A 395 -28.65 -40.08 1.47
CA LEU A 395 -29.72 -39.22 0.93
C LEU A 395 -29.84 -39.37 -0.59
N LYS A 396 -28.70 -39.50 -1.29
CA LYS A 396 -28.66 -39.78 -2.74
C LYS A 396 -29.30 -41.12 -3.08
N GLU A 397 -28.93 -42.19 -2.39
CA GLU A 397 -29.48 -43.54 -2.60
C GLU A 397 -30.99 -43.61 -2.34
N LYS A 398 -31.45 -42.92 -1.29
CA LYS A 398 -32.88 -42.82 -0.94
C LYS A 398 -33.68 -41.86 -1.85
N LYS A 399 -33.01 -41.14 -2.76
CA LYS A 399 -33.60 -40.10 -3.62
C LYS A 399 -34.25 -38.96 -2.84
N GLU A 400 -33.74 -38.65 -1.65
CA GLU A 400 -34.18 -37.52 -0.82
C GLU A 400 -33.48 -36.22 -1.28
N PHE A 401 -33.75 -35.79 -2.52
CA PHE A 401 -32.99 -34.73 -3.19
C PHE A 401 -33.05 -33.37 -2.50
N ASP A 402 -34.21 -32.96 -1.97
CA ASP A 402 -34.35 -31.67 -1.28
C ASP A 402 -33.49 -31.61 0.01
N ALA A 403 -33.42 -32.73 0.75
CA ALA A 403 -32.58 -32.85 1.93
C ALA A 403 -31.09 -32.89 1.55
N LEU A 404 -30.74 -33.59 0.47
CA LEU A 404 -29.38 -33.65 -0.06
C LEU A 404 -28.86 -32.25 -0.43
N ILE A 405 -29.64 -31.48 -1.18
CA ILE A 405 -29.31 -30.09 -1.56
C ILE A 405 -29.04 -29.23 -0.33
N LYS A 406 -29.94 -29.29 0.67
CA LYS A 406 -29.83 -28.50 1.90
C LYS A 406 -28.55 -28.82 2.68
N GLU A 407 -28.20 -30.10 2.81
CA GLU A 407 -26.99 -30.52 3.52
C GLU A 407 -25.71 -30.19 2.75
N CYS A 408 -25.73 -30.27 1.42
CA CYS A 408 -24.64 -29.81 0.57
C CYS A 408 -24.35 -28.32 0.79
N VAL A 409 -25.38 -27.45 0.74
CA VAL A 409 -25.22 -25.99 1.00
C VAL A 409 -24.62 -25.72 2.38
N LYS A 410 -25.10 -26.42 3.41
CA LYS A 410 -24.56 -26.29 4.77
C LYS A 410 -23.09 -26.71 4.85
N LEU A 411 -22.74 -27.83 4.21
CA LEU A 411 -21.36 -28.33 4.18
C LEU A 411 -20.43 -27.40 3.42
N MET A 412 -20.83 -26.86 2.26
CA MET A 412 -20.02 -25.90 1.50
C MET A 412 -19.66 -24.67 2.32
N GLY A 413 -20.59 -24.11 3.09
CA GLY A 413 -20.28 -23.00 4.00
C GLY A 413 -19.19 -23.37 5.00
N THR A 414 -19.29 -24.55 5.62
CA THR A 414 -18.27 -25.02 6.58
C THR A 414 -16.93 -25.36 5.89
N LEU A 415 -16.96 -25.83 4.64
CA LEU A 415 -15.76 -26.09 3.84
C LEU A 415 -15.02 -24.79 3.53
N ILE A 416 -15.72 -23.73 3.13
CA ILE A 416 -15.13 -22.41 2.85
C ILE A 416 -14.48 -21.82 4.12
N ASP A 417 -15.16 -21.88 5.26
CA ASP A 417 -14.57 -21.45 6.54
C ASP A 417 -13.31 -22.26 6.91
N GLY A 418 -13.34 -23.57 6.62
CA GLY A 418 -12.20 -24.45 6.80
C GLY A 418 -11.03 -24.20 5.83
N LEU A 419 -11.32 -23.80 4.60
CA LEU A 419 -10.33 -23.37 3.61
C LEU A 419 -9.59 -22.11 4.08
N ASP A 420 -10.35 -21.12 4.57
CA ASP A 420 -9.80 -19.90 5.16
C ASP A 420 -8.91 -20.22 6.37
N TYR A 421 -9.30 -21.18 7.22
CA TYR A 421 -8.50 -21.63 8.35
C TYR A 421 -7.15 -22.22 7.92
N TYR A 422 -7.13 -23.17 6.98
CA TYR A 422 -5.87 -23.80 6.55
C TYR A 422 -5.00 -22.87 5.72
N HIS A 423 -5.59 -21.96 4.95
CA HIS A 423 -4.83 -20.92 4.26
C HIS A 423 -4.05 -20.03 5.24
N ASN A 424 -4.69 -19.63 6.34
CA ASN A 424 -4.09 -18.74 7.36
C ASN A 424 -3.43 -19.50 8.53
N TYR A 425 -3.18 -20.82 8.38
CA TYR A 425 -2.75 -21.70 9.48
C TYR A 425 -1.47 -21.20 10.18
N TYR A 426 -0.51 -20.68 9.42
CA TYR A 426 0.76 -20.16 9.94
C TYR A 426 0.80 -18.64 10.12
N GLN A 427 -0.26 -17.92 9.76
CA GLN A 427 -0.30 -16.46 9.84
C GLN A 427 -0.03 -15.97 11.27
N TYR A 428 -0.80 -16.45 12.25
CA TYR A 428 -0.63 -16.05 13.65
C TYR A 428 0.71 -16.51 14.25
N PRO A 429 1.15 -17.79 14.09
CA PRO A 429 2.48 -18.21 14.54
C PRO A 429 3.62 -17.34 14.00
N LEU A 430 3.61 -16.99 12.71
CA LEU A 430 4.61 -16.11 12.12
C LEU A 430 4.52 -14.70 12.70
N LEU A 431 3.32 -14.13 12.77
CA LEU A 431 3.09 -12.80 13.33
C LEU A 431 3.57 -12.70 14.79
N ILE A 432 3.27 -13.71 15.61
CA ILE A 432 3.76 -13.80 16.99
C ILE A 432 5.29 -13.91 17.01
N SER A 433 5.88 -14.77 16.19
CA SER A 433 7.33 -14.94 16.12
C SER A 433 8.03 -13.62 15.76
N ILE A 434 7.59 -12.95 14.69
CA ILE A 434 8.15 -11.66 14.28
C ILE A 434 7.97 -10.61 15.37
N SER A 435 6.79 -10.53 15.98
CA SER A 435 6.50 -9.57 17.05
C SER A 435 7.40 -9.80 18.27
N VAL A 436 7.55 -11.05 18.72
CA VAL A 436 8.40 -11.40 19.86
C VAL A 436 9.88 -11.10 19.57
N GLY A 437 10.36 -11.42 18.36
CA GLY A 437 11.72 -11.09 17.96
C GLY A 437 11.95 -9.58 17.87
N PHE A 438 10.96 -8.82 17.42
CA PHE A 438 11.07 -7.37 17.33
C PHE A 438 10.97 -6.69 18.70
N ILE A 439 10.13 -7.20 19.61
CA ILE A 439 10.14 -6.79 21.02
C ILE A 439 11.51 -7.08 21.66
N GLY A 440 12.11 -8.24 21.39
CA GLY A 440 13.46 -8.57 21.84
C GLY A 440 14.51 -7.57 21.34
N TRP A 441 14.38 -7.11 20.10
CA TRP A 441 15.22 -6.06 19.50
C TRP A 441 15.01 -4.69 20.18
N ILE A 442 13.77 -4.26 20.39
CA ILE A 442 13.44 -3.01 21.10
C ILE A 442 14.02 -3.03 22.52
N LEU A 443 13.89 -4.16 23.24
CA LEU A 443 14.48 -4.33 24.57
C LEU A 443 16.01 -4.25 24.54
N PHE A 444 16.66 -4.81 23.52
CA PHE A 444 18.10 -4.69 23.31
C PHE A 444 18.53 -3.23 23.06
N LEU A 445 17.74 -2.45 22.31
CA LEU A 445 18.00 -1.02 22.12
C LEU A 445 17.85 -0.24 23.43
N ILE A 446 16.79 -0.48 24.20
CA ILE A 446 16.57 0.14 25.52
C ILE A 446 17.75 -0.17 26.44
N ALA A 447 18.18 -1.43 26.50
CA ALA A 447 19.35 -1.87 27.26
C ALA A 447 20.63 -1.12 26.84
N SER A 448 20.82 -0.93 25.53
CA SER A 448 21.98 -0.26 24.96
C SER A 448 22.01 1.25 25.23
N VAL A 449 20.84 1.87 25.45
CA VAL A 449 20.73 3.27 25.86
C VAL A 449 21.05 3.44 27.35
N LEU A 450 20.51 2.56 28.21
CA LEU A 450 20.61 2.68 29.67
C LEU A 450 21.99 2.28 30.24
N ASP A 451 22.76 1.45 29.54
CA ASP A 451 24.03 0.95 30.05
C ASP A 451 25.15 2.01 30.09
N ASN A 452 25.72 2.21 31.28
CA ASN A 452 26.87 3.10 31.56
C ASN A 452 28.16 2.33 31.87
N GLU A 453 28.15 0.99 31.94
CA GLU A 453 29.32 0.21 32.38
C GLU A 453 30.23 -0.27 31.24
N LYS A 454 31.54 -0.30 31.53
CA LYS A 454 32.53 -0.99 30.68
C LYS A 454 32.21 -2.48 30.70
N LEU A 455 31.82 -3.01 29.53
CA LEU A 455 31.59 -4.44 29.27
C LEU A 455 32.54 -5.33 30.12
N GLY A 456 31.97 -5.96 31.14
CA GLY A 456 32.63 -7.02 31.90
C GLY A 456 32.91 -8.23 31.04
N ASN A 457 34.06 -8.86 31.29
CA ASN A 457 34.65 -9.93 30.50
C ASN A 457 33.74 -11.15 30.21
N LYS A 458 33.98 -11.73 29.01
CA LYS A 458 33.67 -13.09 28.52
C LYS A 458 32.52 -13.84 29.21
N SER A 459 31.44 -14.06 28.48
CA SER A 459 30.44 -15.05 28.85
C SER A 459 31.06 -16.45 29.00
N PRO A 460 30.64 -17.27 29.98
CA PRO A 460 31.16 -18.62 30.17
C PRO A 460 30.96 -19.48 28.91
N LEU A 461 31.87 -20.41 28.65
CA LEU A 461 31.81 -21.35 27.52
C LEU A 461 30.47 -22.12 27.47
N LEU A 462 29.88 -22.39 28.63
CA LEU A 462 28.55 -23.01 28.80
C LEU A 462 27.43 -22.17 28.16
N HIS A 463 27.49 -20.84 28.27
CA HIS A 463 26.47 -19.94 27.71
C HIS A 463 26.51 -19.92 26.18
N LYS A 464 27.70 -20.01 25.56
CA LYS A 464 27.81 -20.13 24.10
C LYS A 464 27.18 -21.42 23.57
N ARG A 465 27.36 -22.54 24.29
CA ARG A 465 26.75 -23.83 23.92
C ARG A 465 25.22 -23.79 24.02
N ILE A 466 24.69 -23.19 25.10
CA ILE A 466 23.25 -23.01 25.28
C ILE A 466 22.67 -22.16 24.14
N LEU A 467 23.29 -21.03 23.79
CA LEU A 467 22.83 -20.16 22.70
C LEU A 467 22.83 -20.86 21.32
N ILE A 468 23.82 -21.71 21.04
CA ILE A 468 23.86 -22.51 19.81
C ILE A 468 22.68 -23.50 19.79
N ILE A 469 22.42 -24.19 20.90
CA ILE A 469 21.30 -25.13 21.02
C ILE A 469 19.97 -24.41 20.80
N PHE A 470 19.75 -23.26 21.45
CA PHE A 470 18.51 -22.50 21.30
C PHE A 470 18.27 -22.02 19.85
N ASN A 471 19.32 -21.67 19.10
CA ASN A 471 19.17 -21.29 17.68
C ASN A 471 18.99 -22.51 16.77
N ALA A 472 19.55 -23.67 17.13
CA ALA A 472 19.40 -24.90 16.36
C ALA A 472 17.99 -25.49 16.44
N VAL A 473 17.29 -25.33 17.58
CA VAL A 473 15.95 -25.90 17.77
C VAL A 473 14.94 -25.39 16.74
N PRO A 474 14.71 -24.08 16.55
CA PRO A 474 13.78 -23.60 15.51
C PRO A 474 14.17 -24.05 14.10
N VAL A 475 15.48 -24.12 13.78
CA VAL A 475 15.96 -24.61 12.48
C VAL A 475 15.59 -26.08 12.27
N ILE A 476 15.82 -26.93 13.28
CA ILE A 476 15.45 -28.35 13.23
C ILE A 476 13.93 -28.49 13.09
N LEU A 477 13.15 -27.73 13.85
CA LEU A 477 11.68 -27.77 13.76
C LEU A 477 11.16 -27.31 12.40
N CYS A 478 11.80 -26.31 11.77
CA CYS A 478 11.46 -25.87 10.41
C CYS A 478 11.84 -26.92 9.37
N TYR A 479 12.99 -27.58 9.54
CA TYR A 479 13.43 -28.68 8.68
C TYR A 479 12.49 -29.89 8.74
N MET A 480 12.08 -30.28 9.94
CA MET A 480 11.11 -31.37 10.14
C MET A 480 9.74 -31.06 9.51
N GLN A 481 9.38 -29.77 9.39
CA GLN A 481 8.10 -29.32 8.83
C GLN A 481 8.20 -28.94 7.34
N SER A 482 9.35 -29.15 6.70
CA SER A 482 9.58 -28.83 5.28
C SER A 482 9.19 -27.39 4.92
N PHE A 483 9.40 -26.44 5.84
CA PHE A 483 9.05 -25.05 5.60
C PHE A 483 9.92 -24.40 4.52
N PRO A 484 9.45 -23.32 3.85
CA PRO A 484 10.29 -22.52 2.98
C PRO A 484 11.39 -21.83 3.77
N LEU A 485 12.51 -21.48 3.11
CA LEU A 485 13.70 -20.89 3.75
C LEU A 485 13.38 -19.63 4.57
N SER A 486 12.40 -18.84 4.14
CA SER A 486 11.98 -17.64 4.85
C SER A 486 11.48 -17.91 6.27
N TYR A 487 10.76 -19.01 6.48
CA TYR A 487 10.21 -19.37 7.80
C TYR A 487 11.33 -19.72 8.79
N TYR A 488 12.46 -20.25 8.33
CA TYR A 488 13.63 -20.46 9.19
C TYR A 488 14.13 -19.13 9.74
N LEU A 489 14.18 -18.09 8.92
CA LEU A 489 14.57 -16.76 9.36
C LEU A 489 13.55 -16.20 10.36
N HIS A 490 12.25 -16.33 10.07
CA HIS A 490 11.17 -15.82 10.92
C HIS A 490 11.10 -16.49 12.29
N PHE A 491 11.26 -17.82 12.36
CA PHE A 491 11.18 -18.57 13.63
C PHE A 491 12.50 -18.55 14.43
N THR A 492 13.65 -18.31 13.79
CA THR A 492 14.92 -18.11 14.51
C THR A 492 15.08 -16.68 15.03
N PHE A 493 14.38 -15.71 14.45
CA PHE A 493 14.48 -14.30 14.80
C PHE A 493 14.27 -13.99 16.29
N PRO A 494 13.23 -14.49 16.99
CA PRO A 494 13.10 -14.36 18.44
C PRO A 494 14.37 -14.76 19.19
N VAL A 495 14.87 -15.95 18.91
CA VAL A 495 16.02 -16.49 19.60
C VAL A 495 17.24 -15.60 19.33
N ALA A 496 17.49 -15.26 18.07
CA ALA A 496 18.58 -14.37 17.69
C ALA A 496 18.51 -13.02 18.44
N SER A 497 17.34 -12.37 18.47
CA SER A 497 17.13 -11.12 19.19
C SER A 497 17.40 -11.24 20.70
N PHE A 498 16.86 -12.25 21.36
CA PHE A 498 17.08 -12.46 22.79
C PHE A 498 18.52 -12.92 23.12
N THR A 499 19.24 -13.56 22.18
CA THR A 499 20.67 -13.87 22.37
C THR A 499 21.54 -12.61 22.49
N LEU A 500 21.16 -11.53 21.79
CA LEU A 500 21.84 -10.24 21.88
C LEU A 500 21.68 -9.62 23.28
N LEU A 501 20.51 -9.80 23.88
CA LEU A 501 20.19 -9.36 25.23
C LEU A 501 20.88 -10.21 26.31
N HIS A 502 20.92 -11.53 26.12
CA HIS A 502 21.49 -12.49 27.08
C HIS A 502 23.01 -12.43 27.20
N ARG A 503 23.72 -11.87 26.21
CA ARG A 503 25.17 -11.62 26.31
C ARG A 503 25.55 -10.71 27.47
N ASP A 504 24.59 -10.10 28.15
CA ASP A 504 24.79 -9.19 29.28
C ASP A 504 23.71 -9.37 30.37
N THR A 505 23.76 -10.48 31.11
CA THR A 505 22.76 -10.84 32.15
C THR A 505 22.60 -9.79 33.26
N ASN A 506 23.61 -8.94 33.48
CA ASN A 506 23.55 -7.85 34.44
C ASN A 506 22.68 -6.70 33.92
N ARG A 507 22.66 -6.44 32.60
CA ARG A 507 21.76 -5.45 31.96
C ARG A 507 20.29 -5.80 32.13
N LEU A 508 19.91 -7.06 31.97
CA LEU A 508 18.51 -7.49 32.16
C LEU A 508 17.99 -7.20 33.57
N LYS A 509 18.82 -7.44 34.58
CA LYS A 509 18.49 -7.11 35.97
C LYS A 509 18.43 -5.61 36.20
N SER A 510 19.32 -4.83 35.59
CA SER A 510 19.29 -3.36 35.69
C SER A 510 18.06 -2.78 35.01
N ILE A 511 17.65 -3.28 33.84
CA ILE A 511 16.43 -2.87 33.14
C ILE A 511 15.21 -3.14 34.02
N PHE A 512 15.08 -4.34 34.60
CA PHE A 512 13.92 -4.67 35.42
C PHE A 512 13.87 -3.85 36.71
N PHE A 513 15.03 -3.58 37.33
CA PHE A 513 15.13 -2.73 38.51
C PHE A 513 14.82 -1.26 38.20
N GLU A 514 15.42 -0.70 37.14
CA GLU A 514 15.17 0.67 36.70
C GLU A 514 13.73 0.84 36.24
N PHE A 515 13.16 -0.11 35.49
CA PHE A 515 11.76 -0.08 35.05
C PHE A 515 10.80 -0.07 36.23
N LYS A 516 11.04 -0.91 37.26
CA LYS A 516 10.25 -0.92 38.49
C LYS A 516 10.35 0.39 39.27
N GLN A 517 11.53 1.01 39.30
CA GLN A 517 11.75 2.32 39.92
C GLN A 517 11.19 3.48 39.07
N PHE A 518 11.04 3.28 37.75
CA PHE A 518 10.47 4.23 36.80
C PHE A 518 8.94 4.29 36.88
N LEU A 519 8.27 3.17 37.17
CA LEU A 519 6.81 3.11 37.35
C LEU A 519 6.32 3.83 38.61
N SER A 520 7.20 4.17 39.57
CA SER A 520 6.81 4.69 40.88
C SER A 520 6.97 6.22 41.05
N SER A 521 7.09 7.03 39.99
CA SER A 521 7.28 8.50 40.11
C SER A 521 6.75 9.32 38.92
N ASP A 522 6.95 10.67 38.97
CA ASP A 522 6.69 11.68 37.91
C ASP A 522 7.14 11.30 36.49
N LYS A 523 8.00 10.29 36.37
CA LYS A 523 8.45 9.72 35.09
C LYS A 523 7.36 8.93 34.35
N ALA A 524 6.36 8.37 35.05
CA ALA A 524 5.25 7.66 34.44
C ALA A 524 4.37 8.57 33.57
N ALA A 525 4.14 9.81 34.00
CA ALA A 525 3.40 10.82 33.22
C ALA A 525 4.09 11.13 31.89
N SER A 526 5.43 11.17 31.86
CA SER A 526 6.20 11.39 30.63
C SER A 526 6.04 10.23 29.63
N ILE A 527 5.99 8.98 30.11
CA ILE A 527 5.77 7.81 29.25
C ILE A 527 4.39 7.85 28.61
N ILE A 528 3.35 8.20 29.38
CA ILE A 528 1.98 8.34 28.86
C ILE A 528 1.93 9.38 27.75
N ILE A 529 2.63 10.52 27.92
CA ILE A 529 2.73 11.55 26.87
C ILE A 529 3.37 10.98 25.59
N TYR A 530 4.44 10.20 25.69
CA TYR A 530 5.07 9.58 24.52
C TYR A 530 4.15 8.56 23.85
N ILE A 531 3.42 7.73 24.62
CA ILE A 531 2.47 6.76 24.07
C ILE A 531 1.36 7.49 23.31
N ILE A 532 0.70 8.47 23.94
CA ILE A 532 -0.35 9.29 23.28
C ILE A 532 0.22 9.96 22.02
N GLY A 533 1.45 10.47 22.11
CA GLY A 533 2.14 11.07 20.98
C GLY A 533 2.39 10.11 19.82
N ILE A 534 2.83 8.88 20.10
CA ILE A 534 3.03 7.81 19.11
C ILE A 534 1.69 7.41 18.47
N GLU A 535 0.64 7.22 19.27
CA GLU A 535 -0.70 6.91 18.74
C GLU A 535 -1.22 8.02 17.81
N LEU A 536 -0.98 9.29 18.15
CA LEU A 536 -1.34 10.42 17.28
C LEU A 536 -0.48 10.46 16.00
N LEU A 537 0.80 10.07 16.06
CA LEU A 537 1.63 9.94 14.86
C LEU A 537 1.09 8.86 13.92
N ILE A 538 0.73 7.70 14.46
CA ILE A 538 0.15 6.58 13.70
C ILE A 538 -1.21 6.96 13.13
N CYS A 539 -2.10 7.52 13.96
CA CYS A 539 -3.39 8.04 13.52
C CYS A 539 -3.23 9.08 12.41
N GLY A 540 -2.16 9.87 12.43
CA GLY A 540 -1.83 10.84 11.39
C GLY A 540 -1.68 10.27 9.98
N PHE A 541 -1.29 9.01 9.82
CA PHE A 541 -1.23 8.33 8.53
C PHE A 541 -2.62 8.07 7.93
N PHE A 542 -3.63 7.84 8.78
CA PHE A 542 -5.01 7.62 8.35
C PHE A 542 -5.81 8.94 8.30
N HIS A 543 -5.57 9.80 9.29
CA HIS A 543 -6.27 11.07 9.49
C HIS A 543 -5.28 12.18 9.84
N ARG A 544 -4.90 12.99 8.85
CA ARG A 544 -3.91 14.08 9.00
C ARG A 544 -4.24 15.08 10.10
N ALA A 545 -5.52 15.23 10.49
CA ALA A 545 -5.95 16.06 11.61
C ALA A 545 -5.29 15.66 12.95
N ALA A 546 -4.84 14.40 13.11
CA ALA A 546 -4.09 13.97 14.28
C ALA A 546 -2.76 14.73 14.44
N PHE A 547 -2.09 15.11 13.34
CA PHE A 547 -0.89 15.95 13.40
C PHE A 547 -1.20 17.38 13.87
N SER A 548 -2.37 17.91 13.55
CA SER A 548 -2.85 19.19 14.07
C SER A 548 -3.04 19.14 15.59
N ILE A 549 -3.67 18.07 16.10
CA ILE A 549 -3.82 17.87 17.55
C ILE A 549 -2.44 17.74 18.21
N LEU A 550 -1.56 16.91 17.64
CA LEU A 550 -0.21 16.68 18.17
C LEU A 550 0.63 17.96 18.24
N THR A 551 0.61 18.79 17.20
CA THR A 551 1.35 20.06 17.17
C THR A 551 0.84 21.05 18.22
N VAL A 552 -0.46 21.11 18.47
CA VAL A 552 -1.04 21.92 19.56
C VAL A 552 -0.56 21.40 20.92
N LEU A 553 -0.60 20.08 21.14
CA LEU A 553 -0.13 19.46 22.39
C LEU A 553 1.36 19.76 22.66
N ILE A 554 2.20 19.72 21.62
CA ILE A 554 3.62 20.10 21.70
C ILE A 554 3.80 21.58 22.03
N GLY A 555 2.95 22.45 21.49
CA GLY A 555 2.90 23.87 21.85
C GLY A 555 2.69 24.07 23.35
N LEU A 556 1.77 23.30 23.94
CA LEU A 556 1.44 23.34 25.36
C LEU A 556 2.46 22.64 26.27
N TRP A 557 3.25 21.70 25.74
CA TRP A 557 4.21 20.92 26.51
C TRP A 557 5.28 21.78 27.21
N ILE A 558 5.55 22.99 26.70
CA ILE A 558 6.48 23.94 27.33
C ILE A 558 6.08 24.35 28.75
N PHE A 559 4.81 24.16 29.14
CA PHE A 559 4.33 24.45 30.49
C PHE A 559 4.34 23.24 31.43
N SER A 560 4.43 22.02 30.90
CA SER A 560 4.28 20.79 31.69
C SER A 560 5.61 20.24 32.23
N THR A 561 6.76 20.64 31.68
CA THR A 561 8.06 20.13 32.11
C THR A 561 8.93 21.23 32.72
N ASP A 562 9.45 20.94 33.92
CA ASP A 562 10.29 21.89 34.67
C ASP A 562 11.53 22.33 33.89
N THR A 563 12.16 21.46 33.10
CA THR A 563 13.38 21.81 32.34
C THR A 563 13.05 22.65 31.10
N PHE A 564 12.07 22.25 30.30
CA PHE A 564 11.73 22.90 29.03
C PHE A 564 11.12 24.30 29.23
N GLY A 565 10.27 24.45 30.25
CA GLY A 565 9.62 25.71 30.56
C GLY A 565 10.47 26.69 31.37
N LYS A 566 11.25 26.23 32.36
CA LYS A 566 11.87 27.12 33.37
C LYS A 566 12.93 28.05 32.82
N TYR A 567 13.75 27.58 31.87
CA TYR A 567 14.85 28.36 31.29
C TYR A 567 14.45 29.15 30.04
N THR A 568 13.16 29.15 29.68
CA THR A 568 12.66 29.79 28.48
C THR A 568 11.98 31.13 28.79
N ASN A 569 12.42 32.20 28.11
CA ASN A 569 11.87 33.55 28.31
C ASN A 569 10.45 33.65 27.75
N LYS A 570 9.63 34.57 28.30
CA LYS A 570 8.23 34.77 27.89
C LYS A 570 8.07 34.96 26.36
N ARG A 571 8.97 35.73 25.74
CA ARG A 571 8.95 35.96 24.28
C ARG A 571 9.11 34.67 23.48
N ASP A 572 10.05 33.81 23.86
CA ASP A 572 10.31 32.56 23.15
C ASP A 572 9.19 31.55 23.38
N LYS A 573 8.59 31.52 24.57
CA LYS A 573 7.39 30.70 24.84
C LYS A 573 6.20 31.12 23.98
N LEU A 574 5.93 32.43 23.90
CA LEU A 574 4.85 32.95 23.07
C LEU A 574 5.08 32.63 21.60
N LEU A 575 6.32 32.82 21.12
CA LEU A 575 6.68 32.49 19.75
C LEU A 575 6.54 30.98 19.46
N TRP A 576 6.97 30.11 20.37
CA TRP A 576 6.80 28.66 20.27
C TRP A 576 5.34 28.27 20.09
N ILE A 577 4.46 28.77 20.97
CA ILE A 577 3.03 28.45 20.94
C ILE A 577 2.39 29.00 19.68
N SER A 578 2.68 30.25 19.29
CA SER A 578 2.14 30.85 18.07
C SER A 578 2.57 30.06 16.83
N LEU A 579 3.84 29.66 16.73
CA LEU A 579 4.32 28.86 15.60
C LEU A 579 3.70 27.45 15.60
N CYS A 580 3.53 26.80 16.76
CA CYS A 580 2.83 25.52 16.85
C CYS A 580 1.37 25.64 16.38
N SER A 581 0.66 26.70 16.80
CA SER A 581 -0.72 26.94 16.39
C SER A 581 -0.84 27.17 14.88
N VAL A 582 0.05 27.97 14.28
CA VAL A 582 0.06 28.16 12.82
C VAL A 582 0.40 26.84 12.11
N LEU A 583 1.38 26.09 12.61
CA LEU A 583 1.79 24.81 12.03
C LEU A 583 0.66 23.77 12.05
N SER A 584 -0.18 23.79 13.09
CA SER A 584 -1.33 22.89 13.24
C SER A 584 -2.41 23.06 12.16
N ALA A 585 -2.44 24.20 11.47
CA ALA A 585 -3.42 24.45 10.42
C ALA A 585 -3.10 23.69 9.12
N PHE A 586 -1.82 23.46 8.80
CA PHE A 586 -1.42 22.90 7.50
C PHE A 586 -1.86 21.45 7.27
N PRO A 587 -1.83 20.52 8.26
CA PRO A 587 -2.35 19.16 8.05
C PRO A 587 -3.86 19.13 7.72
N LEU A 588 -4.62 20.19 8.03
CA LEU A 588 -6.03 20.33 7.68
C LEU A 588 -6.24 20.85 6.25
N CYS A 589 -5.22 21.46 5.64
CA CYS A 589 -5.29 21.95 4.26
C CYS A 589 -5.35 20.78 3.26
N PRO A 590 -6.11 20.90 2.16
CA PRO A 590 -6.25 19.83 1.16
C PRO A 590 -4.91 19.48 0.50
N VAL A 591 -4.73 18.19 0.17
CA VAL A 591 -3.44 17.62 -0.28
C VAL A 591 -3.16 17.93 -1.75
N MET A 592 -4.18 17.81 -2.61
CA MET A 592 -4.05 18.00 -4.06
C MET A 592 -5.05 19.06 -4.52
N LYS A 593 -4.53 20.14 -5.10
CA LYS A 593 -5.33 21.12 -5.84
C LYS A 593 -4.68 21.32 -7.19
N THR A 594 -5.47 21.19 -8.25
CA THR A 594 -5.04 21.38 -9.64
C THR A 594 -4.73 22.84 -10.00
N SER A 595 -4.96 23.78 -9.09
CA SER A 595 -4.81 25.22 -9.30
C SER A 595 -3.74 25.84 -8.41
N PHE A 596 -2.89 26.70 -8.98
CA PHE A 596 -1.93 27.51 -8.24
C PHE A 596 -2.65 28.55 -7.34
N ASN A 597 -2.20 28.69 -6.10
CA ASN A 597 -2.79 29.63 -5.14
C ASN A 597 -1.86 30.82 -4.89
N MET A 598 -2.03 31.85 -5.73
CA MET A 598 -1.22 33.07 -5.69
C MET A 598 -1.13 33.73 -4.30
N PRO A 599 -2.25 34.02 -3.60
CA PRO A 599 -2.19 34.64 -2.28
C PRO A 599 -1.34 33.87 -1.25
N MET A 600 -1.52 32.55 -1.18
CA MET A 600 -0.76 31.71 -0.24
C MET A 600 0.72 31.63 -0.61
N TYR A 601 1.02 31.54 -1.90
CA TYR A 601 2.39 31.53 -2.39
C TYR A 601 3.12 32.84 -2.08
N VAL A 602 2.49 33.98 -2.35
CA VAL A 602 3.05 35.32 -2.05
C VAL A 602 3.25 35.51 -0.55
N LEU A 603 2.29 35.10 0.28
CA LEU A 603 2.41 35.15 1.74
C LEU A 603 3.60 34.29 2.23
N GLY A 604 3.83 33.14 1.61
CA GLY A 604 5.01 32.31 1.86
C GLY A 604 6.32 33.00 1.46
N CYS A 605 6.36 33.66 0.30
CA CYS A 605 7.51 34.45 -0.14
C CYS A 605 7.84 35.57 0.86
N VAL A 606 6.82 36.34 1.29
CA VAL A 606 6.99 37.40 2.30
C VAL A 606 7.51 36.83 3.62
N SER A 607 7.00 35.68 4.04
CA SER A 607 7.43 35.01 5.26
C SER A 607 8.90 34.59 5.21
N TRP A 608 9.38 34.10 4.06
CA TRP A 608 10.82 33.84 3.83
C TRP A 608 11.68 35.10 3.89
N LEU A 609 11.20 36.22 3.36
CA LEU A 609 11.91 37.51 3.42
C LEU A 609 12.01 38.03 4.87
N VAL A 610 10.92 37.96 5.63
CA VAL A 610 10.90 38.34 7.05
C VAL A 610 11.84 37.46 7.87
N LEU A 611 11.82 36.14 7.62
CA LEU A 611 12.71 35.19 8.28
C LEU A 611 14.18 35.47 7.96
N PHE A 612 14.51 35.78 6.70
CA PHE A 612 15.86 36.18 6.31
C PHE A 612 16.32 37.43 7.06
N TYR A 613 15.48 38.47 7.06
CA TYR A 613 15.78 39.72 7.74
C TYR A 613 16.03 39.50 9.24
N GLU A 614 15.17 38.75 9.93
CA GLU A 614 15.34 38.45 11.35
C GLU A 614 16.66 37.70 11.64
N MET A 615 16.95 36.65 10.88
CA MET A 615 18.17 35.86 11.06
C MET A 615 19.44 36.67 10.73
N TYR A 616 19.39 37.49 9.67
CA TYR A 616 20.47 38.37 9.25
C TYR A 616 20.75 39.44 10.31
N CYS A 617 19.73 40.10 10.86
CA CYS A 617 19.89 41.07 11.94
C CYS A 617 20.48 40.45 13.22
N ARG A 618 20.02 39.24 13.59
CA ARG A 618 20.56 38.57 14.79
C ARG A 618 22.03 38.21 14.62
N ILE A 619 22.44 37.67 13.47
CA ILE A 619 23.84 37.28 13.25
C ILE A 619 24.76 38.51 13.11
N THR A 620 24.31 39.61 12.49
CA THR A 620 25.12 40.83 12.38
C THR A 620 25.40 41.46 13.74
N VAL A 621 24.37 41.58 14.60
CA VAL A 621 24.53 42.11 15.96
C VAL A 621 25.48 41.24 16.79
N GLN A 622 25.30 39.92 16.76
CA GLN A 622 26.17 39.00 17.52
C GLN A 622 27.61 38.99 16.99
N ASN A 623 27.77 39.12 15.67
CA ASN A 623 29.07 39.21 15.05
C ASN A 623 29.81 40.50 15.46
N GLN A 624 29.12 41.65 15.47
CA GLN A 624 29.69 42.92 15.93
C GLN A 624 30.13 42.86 17.40
N LEU A 625 29.33 42.22 18.26
CA LEU A 625 29.64 42.09 19.70
C LEU A 625 30.86 41.22 19.99
N ARG A 626 31.18 40.22 19.14
CA ARG A 626 32.23 39.22 19.42
C ARG A 626 33.31 39.06 18.35
N ASN A 627 33.32 39.93 17.33
CA ASN A 627 34.35 40.04 16.28
C ASN A 627 34.63 38.72 15.52
N THR A 628 33.57 38.02 15.07
CA THR A 628 33.69 36.76 14.31
C THR A 628 33.86 37.00 12.79
N LYS A 629 34.52 36.10 12.07
CA LYS A 629 34.67 36.21 10.61
C LYS A 629 33.52 35.48 9.90
N VAL A 630 32.42 36.20 9.65
CA VAL A 630 31.25 35.73 8.84
C VAL A 630 31.29 36.40 7.46
N SER A 631 31.03 35.63 6.40
CA SER A 631 31.00 36.14 5.02
C SER A 631 29.58 36.50 4.59
N TYR A 632 29.23 37.79 4.64
CA TYR A 632 27.90 38.28 4.22
C TYR A 632 27.62 38.12 2.72
N LYS A 633 28.65 37.95 1.88
CA LYS A 633 28.51 37.78 0.43
C LYS A 633 27.65 36.56 0.06
N ILE A 634 27.80 35.47 0.82
CA ILE A 634 27.02 34.23 0.60
C ILE A 634 25.54 34.49 0.92
N PHE A 635 25.25 35.17 2.02
CA PHE A 635 23.87 35.52 2.39
C PHE A 635 23.21 36.40 1.33
N HIS A 636 23.91 37.42 0.81
CA HIS A 636 23.37 38.30 -0.23
C HIS A 636 23.09 37.56 -1.52
N PHE A 637 23.97 36.62 -1.93
CA PHE A 637 23.73 35.81 -3.11
C PHE A 637 22.55 34.85 -2.95
N GLN A 638 22.45 34.14 -1.82
CA GLN A 638 21.32 33.24 -1.56
C GLN A 638 20.00 34.01 -1.45
N PHE A 639 20.02 35.21 -0.86
CA PHE A 639 18.87 36.12 -0.83
C PHE A 639 18.46 36.57 -2.24
N LEU A 640 19.42 36.90 -3.11
CA LEU A 640 19.13 37.22 -4.50
C LEU A 640 18.48 36.03 -5.21
N CYS A 641 19.02 34.82 -5.06
CA CYS A 641 18.41 33.61 -5.63
C CYS A 641 16.98 33.36 -5.10
N LEU A 642 16.73 33.62 -3.82
CA LEU A 642 15.40 33.51 -3.21
C LEU A 642 14.40 34.47 -3.85
N VAL A 643 14.78 35.74 -4.01
CA VAL A 643 13.94 36.76 -4.67
C VAL A 643 13.72 36.40 -6.14
N CYS A 644 14.77 35.95 -6.84
CA CYS A 644 14.67 35.48 -8.22
C CYS A 644 13.73 34.27 -8.36
N ALA A 645 13.78 33.29 -7.44
CA ALA A 645 12.87 32.14 -7.44
C ALA A 645 11.40 32.56 -7.27
N ALA A 646 11.14 33.49 -6.36
CA ALA A 646 9.81 34.03 -6.13
C ALA A 646 9.25 34.72 -7.38
N ILE A 647 10.04 35.64 -7.97
CA ILE A 647 9.66 36.37 -9.19
C ILE A 647 9.48 35.39 -10.36
N TYR A 648 10.42 34.46 -10.56
CA TYR A 648 10.37 33.47 -11.63
C TYR A 648 9.09 32.64 -11.60
N THR A 649 8.70 32.14 -10.42
CA THR A 649 7.51 31.29 -10.27
C THR A 649 6.22 32.08 -10.52
N VAL A 650 6.18 33.34 -10.10
CA VAL A 650 5.05 34.25 -10.38
C VAL A 650 4.95 34.56 -11.87
N LEU A 651 6.07 34.87 -12.55
CA LEU A 651 6.11 35.11 -13.99
C LEU A 651 5.70 33.88 -14.80
N LEU A 652 6.09 32.69 -14.34
CA LEU A 652 5.70 31.42 -14.94
C LEU A 652 4.18 31.22 -14.85
N GLU A 653 3.58 31.48 -13.69
CA GLU A 653 2.13 31.35 -13.50
C GLU A 653 1.34 32.37 -14.30
N LEU A 654 1.82 33.61 -14.39
CA LEU A 654 1.17 34.67 -15.17
C LEU A 654 1.32 34.48 -16.70
N GLY A 655 1.99 33.41 -17.15
CA GLY A 655 2.15 33.08 -18.57
C GLY A 655 3.21 33.91 -19.30
N PHE A 656 3.99 34.73 -18.59
CA PHE A 656 5.08 35.51 -19.21
C PHE A 656 6.26 34.63 -19.65
N ILE A 657 6.44 33.47 -19.02
CA ILE A 657 7.44 32.47 -19.42
C ILE A 657 6.74 31.36 -20.19
N ALA A 658 6.89 31.36 -21.52
CA ALA A 658 6.33 30.31 -22.37
C ALA A 658 6.85 28.93 -21.97
N ASN A 659 6.00 27.90 -22.07
CA ASN A 659 6.35 26.54 -21.68
C ASN A 659 7.63 26.05 -22.38
N ASN A 660 7.81 26.30 -23.68
CA ASN A 660 8.97 25.84 -24.44
C ASN A 660 10.19 26.79 -24.41
N SER A 661 10.24 27.74 -23.47
CA SER A 661 11.32 28.74 -23.43
C SER A 661 12.62 28.21 -22.83
N SER A 662 13.77 28.57 -23.44
CA SER A 662 15.11 28.37 -22.88
C SER A 662 15.31 29.05 -21.52
N ILE A 663 14.44 30.00 -21.16
CA ILE A 663 14.43 30.67 -19.84
C ILE A 663 14.19 29.65 -18.71
N LYS A 664 13.64 28.46 -18.98
CA LYS A 664 13.53 27.38 -17.97
C LYS A 664 14.88 26.85 -17.47
N TYR A 665 15.98 27.02 -18.20
CA TYR A 665 17.30 26.67 -17.65
C TYR A 665 17.74 27.55 -16.47
N ILE A 666 17.13 28.74 -16.31
CA ILE A 666 17.39 29.63 -15.17
C ILE A 666 16.91 28.99 -13.85
N SER A 667 15.81 28.23 -13.85
CA SER A 667 15.32 27.58 -12.62
C SER A 667 16.33 26.55 -12.08
N TRP A 668 17.03 25.84 -12.96
CA TRP A 668 18.13 24.95 -12.59
C TRP A 668 19.31 25.71 -11.96
N PHE A 669 19.67 26.88 -12.48
CA PHE A 669 20.71 27.71 -11.90
C PHE A 669 20.31 28.24 -10.51
N ILE A 670 19.08 28.77 -10.38
CA ILE A 670 18.52 29.26 -9.11
C ILE A 670 18.41 28.13 -8.08
N PHE A 671 18.24 26.88 -8.50
CA PHE A 671 18.28 25.71 -7.62
C PHE A 671 19.71 25.33 -7.21
N VAL A 672 20.61 25.05 -8.17
CA VAL A 672 21.89 24.36 -7.88
C VAL A 672 22.91 25.29 -7.23
N MET A 673 23.00 26.55 -7.66
CA MET A 673 24.03 27.48 -7.20
C MET A 673 23.93 27.83 -5.70
N PRO A 674 22.78 28.23 -5.14
CA PRO A 674 22.71 28.61 -3.73
C PRO A 674 22.99 27.43 -2.77
N ILE A 675 22.78 26.17 -3.20
CA ILE A 675 23.15 24.97 -2.44
C ILE A 675 24.66 24.71 -2.56
N SER A 676 25.22 24.82 -3.76
CA SER A 676 26.63 24.51 -4.04
C SER A 676 27.60 25.42 -3.29
N ILE A 677 27.18 26.63 -2.93
CA ILE A 677 28.00 27.58 -2.18
C ILE A 677 27.95 27.40 -0.66
N ILE A 678 27.10 26.52 -0.12
CA ILE A 678 27.00 26.27 1.33
C ILE A 678 28.38 25.95 1.93
N PRO A 679 29.20 25.03 1.38
CA PRO A 679 30.53 24.72 1.92
C PRO A 679 31.50 25.89 2.07
N PHE A 680 31.28 27.03 1.41
CA PHE A 680 32.13 28.22 1.52
C PHE A 680 31.81 29.12 2.73
N SER A 681 30.73 28.85 3.48
CA SER A 681 30.40 29.59 4.70
C SER A 681 31.25 29.17 5.91
N ASN A 682 31.11 29.82 7.06
CA ASN A 682 31.80 29.36 8.27
C ASN A 682 31.14 28.06 8.80
N GLN A 683 31.86 27.29 9.59
CA GLN A 683 31.36 26.08 10.27
C GLN A 683 30.68 26.42 11.61
N LEU A 684 30.43 27.70 11.89
CA LEU A 684 29.66 28.16 13.05
C LEU A 684 28.19 27.71 12.89
N VAL A 685 27.58 27.24 13.98
CA VAL A 685 26.24 26.65 13.96
C VAL A 685 25.22 27.59 13.32
N ALA A 686 25.12 28.84 13.76
CA ALA A 686 24.18 29.82 13.21
C ALA A 686 24.45 30.14 11.72
N ASP A 687 25.70 30.45 11.35
CA ASP A 687 26.07 30.80 9.97
C ASP A 687 25.78 29.65 8.99
N ARG A 688 26.16 28.43 9.39
CA ARG A 688 25.98 27.22 8.59
C ARG A 688 24.51 26.83 8.44
N LEU A 689 23.69 26.98 9.47
CA LEU A 689 22.24 26.73 9.38
C LEU A 689 21.54 27.77 8.52
N ILE A 690 21.87 29.06 8.66
CA ILE A 690 21.34 30.14 7.79
C ILE A 690 21.67 29.81 6.33
N THR A 691 22.95 29.58 6.02
CA THR A 691 23.35 29.23 4.65
C THR A 691 22.69 27.95 4.12
N THR A 692 22.42 26.98 4.99
CA THR A 692 21.69 25.76 4.61
C THR A 692 20.23 26.07 4.27
N PHE A 693 19.49 26.76 5.15
CA PHE A 693 18.08 27.07 4.92
C PHE A 693 17.88 27.92 3.67
N PHE A 694 18.64 28.99 3.51
CA PHE A 694 18.55 29.86 2.34
C PHE A 694 19.23 29.29 1.09
N GLY A 695 20.03 28.23 1.23
CA GLY A 695 20.52 27.44 0.10
C GLY A 695 19.38 26.65 -0.57
N PHE A 696 18.51 26.03 0.22
CA PHE A 696 17.40 25.21 -0.28
C PHE A 696 16.07 25.98 -0.45
N ALA A 697 15.91 27.15 0.18
CA ALA A 697 14.69 27.95 0.07
C ALA A 697 14.31 28.32 -1.39
N PRO A 698 15.25 28.75 -2.27
CA PRO A 698 14.93 29.01 -3.68
C PRO A 698 14.36 27.79 -4.40
N PHE A 699 14.95 26.62 -4.19
CA PHE A 699 14.43 25.36 -4.73
C PHE A 699 13.01 25.08 -4.23
N TYR A 700 12.79 25.22 -2.92
CA TYR A 700 11.50 24.91 -2.32
C TYR A 700 10.38 25.82 -2.86
N LEU A 701 10.67 27.10 -3.12
CA LEU A 701 9.74 28.02 -3.78
C LEU A 701 9.42 27.58 -5.22
N LEU A 702 10.43 27.16 -6.00
CA LEU A 702 10.23 26.72 -7.39
C LEU A 702 9.34 25.47 -7.51
N VAL A 703 9.29 24.61 -6.48
CA VAL A 703 8.51 23.36 -6.45
C VAL A 703 7.22 23.45 -5.61
N SER A 704 6.86 24.66 -5.16
CA SER A 704 5.65 24.90 -4.37
C SER A 704 4.63 25.70 -5.18
N SER A 705 3.38 25.28 -5.16
CA SER A 705 2.29 25.90 -5.93
C SER A 705 1.20 26.50 -5.05
N ASN A 706 1.23 26.28 -3.74
CA ASN A 706 0.16 26.64 -2.82
C ASN A 706 0.71 27.02 -1.43
N TYR A 707 0.03 26.59 -0.36
CA TYR A 707 0.40 26.85 1.03
C TYR A 707 1.75 26.24 1.44
N GLU A 708 2.34 25.35 0.65
CA GLU A 708 3.62 24.69 0.97
C GLU A 708 4.75 25.71 1.10
N ALA A 709 4.71 26.79 0.31
CA ALA A 709 5.68 27.88 0.41
C ALA A 709 5.63 28.54 1.79
N LEU A 710 4.42 28.82 2.30
CA LEU A 710 4.21 29.37 3.64
C LEU A 710 4.57 28.36 4.74
N PHE A 711 4.12 27.12 4.59
CA PHE A 711 4.46 26.03 5.50
C PHE A 711 5.97 25.93 5.71
N SER A 712 6.76 25.94 4.63
CA SER A 712 8.22 25.80 4.72
C SER A 712 8.89 26.91 5.52
N ALA A 713 8.45 28.17 5.39
CA ALA A 713 8.99 29.28 6.15
C ALA A 713 8.64 29.16 7.65
N VAL A 714 7.38 28.84 7.96
CA VAL A 714 6.91 28.60 9.35
C VAL A 714 7.64 27.40 9.97
N TYR A 715 7.88 26.36 9.17
CA TYR A 715 8.59 25.15 9.57
C TYR A 715 10.06 25.43 9.93
N VAL A 716 10.77 26.24 9.15
CA VAL A 716 12.14 26.67 9.51
C VAL A 716 12.11 27.56 10.76
N ALA A 717 11.14 28.47 10.88
CA ALA A 717 11.00 29.34 12.04
C ALA A 717 10.83 28.54 13.35
N ILE A 718 9.98 27.50 13.36
CA ILE A 718 9.76 26.66 14.55
C ILE A 718 11.00 25.82 14.88
N LEU A 719 11.72 25.30 13.88
CA LEU A 719 12.98 24.58 14.12
C LEU A 719 14.07 25.50 14.71
N CYS A 720 14.17 26.74 14.23
CA CYS A 720 15.06 27.75 14.81
C CYS A 720 14.67 28.09 16.25
N ASN A 721 13.37 28.23 16.53
CA ASN A 721 12.89 28.49 17.89
C ASN A 721 13.15 27.30 18.82
N TRP A 722 12.97 26.07 18.34
CA TRP A 722 13.33 24.84 19.06
C TRP A 722 14.82 24.83 19.44
N LEU A 723 15.71 25.09 18.48
CA LEU A 723 17.16 25.17 18.72
C LEU A 723 17.50 26.21 19.80
N LEU A 724 16.89 27.39 19.73
CA LEU A 724 17.12 28.47 20.69
C LEU A 724 16.69 28.05 22.10
N ILE A 725 15.51 27.45 22.24
CA ILE A 725 15.00 26.96 23.53
C ILE A 725 15.93 25.89 24.10
N GLU A 726 16.29 24.86 23.32
CA GLU A 726 17.18 23.79 23.78
C GLU A 726 18.57 24.29 24.15
N SER A 727 19.09 25.27 23.41
CA SER A 727 20.41 25.84 23.69
C SER A 727 20.47 26.49 25.09
N LYS A 728 19.37 27.10 25.54
CA LYS A 728 19.24 27.69 26.89
C LYS A 728 19.11 26.63 27.97
N VAL A 729 18.32 25.59 27.72
CA VAL A 729 18.15 24.45 28.67
C VAL A 729 19.47 23.74 28.90
N LEU A 730 20.27 23.56 27.84
CA LEU A 730 21.56 22.86 27.89
C LEU A 730 22.67 23.60 28.64
N GLN A 731 22.53 24.92 28.86
CA GLN A 731 23.59 25.80 29.35
C GLN A 731 23.15 26.71 30.48
N ALA A 732 22.46 26.18 31.50
CA ALA A 732 21.99 26.92 32.68
C ALA A 732 23.06 27.78 33.43
N THR A 733 24.32 27.82 32.98
CA THR A 733 25.45 28.55 33.58
C THR A 733 26.21 29.50 32.63
N ASP A 734 25.90 29.58 31.33
CA ASP A 734 26.66 30.42 30.38
C ASP A 734 25.79 31.18 29.36
N SER A 735 26.26 32.35 28.90
CA SER A 735 25.45 33.34 28.16
C SER A 735 24.69 32.73 26.96
N GLY A 736 23.38 32.96 26.87
CA GLY A 736 22.42 32.30 25.96
C GLY A 736 22.56 32.50 24.44
N ASN A 737 23.78 32.68 23.92
CA ASN A 737 24.09 32.97 22.51
C ASN A 737 25.08 31.97 21.87
N ILE A 738 25.29 30.78 22.44
CA ILE A 738 26.31 29.79 21.98
C ILE A 738 26.20 29.37 20.52
N ILE A 739 24.99 29.39 19.97
CA ILE A 739 24.74 29.04 18.58
C ILE A 739 25.54 29.92 17.60
N TYR A 740 25.92 31.14 18.00
CA TYR A 740 26.64 32.08 17.15
C TYR A 740 28.16 31.89 17.18
N TYR A 741 28.70 31.15 18.16
CA TYR A 741 30.15 30.97 18.34
C TYR A 741 30.62 29.52 18.39
N LEU A 742 29.72 28.55 18.58
CA LEU A 742 30.07 27.14 18.52
C LEU A 742 30.25 26.67 17.07
N SER A 743 31.32 25.91 16.81
CA SER A 743 31.51 25.22 15.53
C SER A 743 30.99 23.79 15.58
N PHE A 744 30.37 23.34 14.48
CA PHE A 744 29.97 21.94 14.28
C PHE A 744 31.13 20.93 14.43
N ASN A 745 32.37 21.35 14.18
CA ASN A 745 33.57 20.50 14.25
C ASN A 745 34.30 20.53 15.60
N SER A 746 33.76 21.22 16.62
CA SER A 746 34.38 21.19 17.94
C SER A 746 34.37 19.76 18.49
N LEU A 747 35.56 19.13 18.57
CA LEU A 747 35.77 17.83 19.19
C LEU A 747 35.58 18.02 20.70
N ILE A 748 34.37 17.78 21.19
CA ILE A 748 34.11 17.86 22.62
C ILE A 748 33.62 16.49 23.12
N GLU A 749 34.23 16.02 24.21
CA GLU A 749 33.87 14.75 24.85
C GLU A 749 32.38 14.69 25.16
N SER A 750 31.73 13.61 24.73
CA SER A 750 30.30 13.40 24.92
C SER A 750 29.98 13.15 26.39
N LYS A 751 28.91 13.76 26.90
CA LYS A 751 28.34 13.39 28.20
C LYS A 751 27.93 11.91 28.16
N GLN A 752 28.27 11.16 29.21
CA GLN A 752 27.99 9.72 29.27
C GLN A 752 26.59 9.38 29.80
N LYS A 753 25.98 10.27 30.62
CA LYS A 753 24.75 9.95 31.36
C LYS A 753 23.48 10.33 30.58
N VAL A 754 22.59 9.36 30.39
CA VAL A 754 21.26 9.55 29.79
C VAL A 754 20.34 10.36 30.71
N ASN A 755 19.60 11.31 30.12
CA ASN A 755 18.62 12.17 30.79
C ASN A 755 17.25 12.09 30.10
N SER A 756 16.15 12.37 30.82
CA SER A 756 14.78 12.45 30.27
C SER A 756 14.66 13.46 29.13
N ASP A 757 15.43 14.56 29.15
CA ASP A 757 15.46 15.54 28.06
C ASP A 757 15.91 14.95 26.72
N MET A 758 16.72 13.87 26.73
CA MET A 758 17.12 13.18 25.50
C MET A 758 15.93 12.53 24.80
N PHE A 759 15.04 11.88 25.56
CA PHE A 759 13.80 11.28 25.04
C PHE A 759 12.86 12.34 24.48
N ARG A 760 12.72 13.48 25.17
CA ARG A 760 11.90 14.62 24.69
C ARG A 760 12.44 15.16 23.36
N ARG A 761 13.75 15.37 23.23
CA ARG A 761 14.36 15.84 21.98
C ARG A 761 14.24 14.83 20.85
N ALA A 762 14.44 13.54 21.12
CA ALA A 762 14.26 12.47 20.14
C ALA A 762 12.81 12.37 19.65
N PHE A 763 11.85 12.51 20.57
CA PHE A 763 10.43 12.53 20.22
C PHE A 763 10.06 13.78 19.41
N LEU A 764 10.48 14.99 19.84
CA LEU A 764 10.26 16.22 19.06
C LEU A 764 10.89 16.14 17.66
N PHE A 765 12.09 15.56 17.55
CA PHE A 765 12.72 15.28 16.26
C PHE A 765 11.80 14.44 15.37
N MET A 766 11.28 13.33 15.88
CA MET A 766 10.36 12.45 15.15
C MET A 766 9.08 13.18 14.73
N VAL A 767 8.47 13.94 15.63
CA VAL A 767 7.26 14.71 15.31
C VAL A 767 7.53 15.74 14.22
N PHE A 768 8.63 16.46 14.29
CA PHE A 768 8.99 17.41 13.25
C PHE A 768 9.21 16.71 11.92
N ILE A 769 9.88 15.56 11.86
CA ILE A 769 10.00 14.79 10.61
C ILE A 769 8.61 14.47 10.03
N PHE A 770 7.67 13.93 10.81
CA PHE A 770 6.33 13.58 10.29
C PHE A 770 5.49 14.80 9.91
N VAL A 771 5.51 15.86 10.72
CA VAL A 771 4.85 17.13 10.38
C VAL A 771 5.48 17.73 9.12
N GLY A 772 6.80 17.60 8.97
CA GLY A 772 7.58 17.95 7.80
C GLY A 772 7.23 17.10 6.57
N PHE A 773 6.75 15.86 6.73
CA PHE A 773 6.31 15.00 5.62
C PHE A 773 4.91 15.41 5.17
N PHE A 774 3.95 15.36 6.09
CA PHE A 774 2.53 15.56 5.80
C PHE A 774 2.14 17.02 5.59
N GLY A 775 2.88 17.97 6.16
CA GLY A 775 2.66 19.40 5.99
C GLY A 775 3.01 19.93 4.59
N THR A 776 3.71 19.14 3.77
CA THR A 776 4.03 19.47 2.37
C THR A 776 2.91 19.14 1.38
N GLY A 777 1.76 18.68 1.87
CA GLY A 777 0.66 18.26 1.01
C GLY A 777 0.96 16.94 0.30
N ASN A 778 1.60 15.98 0.99
CA ASN A 778 1.77 14.63 0.48
C ASN A 778 0.68 13.68 1.02
N ILE A 779 0.20 12.76 0.18
CA ILE A 779 -0.54 11.58 0.64
C ILE A 779 0.53 10.52 0.96
N ALA A 780 0.38 9.76 2.04
CA ALA A 780 1.30 8.66 2.36
C ALA A 780 1.15 7.45 1.40
N SER A 781 1.05 7.73 0.10
CA SER A 781 0.91 6.77 -0.99
C SER A 781 2.01 6.99 -2.02
N LEU A 782 2.59 5.89 -2.49
CA LEU A 782 3.66 5.89 -3.50
C LEU A 782 3.17 6.29 -4.91
N ASN A 783 1.86 6.41 -5.12
CA ASN A 783 1.25 6.62 -6.44
C ASN A 783 0.65 8.03 -6.65
N SER A 784 0.76 8.92 -5.67
CA SER A 784 0.12 10.24 -5.67
C SER A 784 1.15 11.36 -5.80
N PHE A 785 1.48 11.74 -7.03
CA PHE A 785 2.38 12.87 -7.31
C PHE A 785 1.73 13.88 -8.26
N ASP A 786 1.85 15.17 -7.93
CA ASP A 786 1.33 16.25 -8.76
C ASP A 786 2.41 16.76 -9.74
N PRO A 787 2.23 16.61 -11.07
CA PRO A 787 3.14 17.16 -12.08
C PRO A 787 3.36 18.68 -11.94
N MET A 788 2.45 19.41 -11.30
CA MET A 788 2.58 20.85 -11.06
C MET A 788 3.80 21.21 -10.21
N TRP A 789 4.28 20.30 -9.36
CA TRP A 789 5.45 20.56 -8.51
C TRP A 789 6.75 20.72 -9.27
N VAL A 790 6.82 20.25 -10.52
CA VAL A 790 8.07 20.22 -11.31
C VAL A 790 8.02 21.09 -12.55
N ARG A 791 6.91 21.82 -12.75
CA ARG A 791 6.65 22.66 -13.93
C ARG A 791 7.67 23.80 -14.14
N ALA A 792 8.32 24.24 -13.07
CA ALA A 792 9.40 25.23 -13.13
C ALA A 792 10.65 24.67 -13.84
N PHE A 793 10.79 23.35 -13.91
CA PHE A 793 11.95 22.65 -14.47
C PHE A 793 11.62 21.91 -15.77
N LEU A 794 10.44 21.28 -15.83
CA LEU A 794 10.09 20.32 -16.88
C LEU A 794 8.77 20.72 -17.55
N THR A 795 8.68 20.43 -18.84
CA THR A 795 7.50 20.70 -19.70
C THR A 795 6.93 19.42 -20.28
N VAL A 796 7.80 18.43 -20.49
CA VAL A 796 7.47 17.10 -20.97
C VAL A 796 7.57 16.13 -19.81
N PHE A 797 6.63 15.19 -19.75
CA PHE A 797 6.63 14.12 -18.77
C PHE A 797 7.96 13.35 -18.82
N SER A 798 8.72 13.41 -17.72
CA SER A 798 10.02 12.75 -17.57
C SER A 798 10.08 12.06 -16.21
N PRO A 799 9.60 10.81 -16.10
CA PRO A 799 9.24 10.20 -14.82
C PRO A 799 10.42 10.19 -13.83
N PHE A 800 11.63 9.85 -14.27
CA PHE A 800 12.81 9.81 -13.40
C PHE A 800 13.24 11.20 -12.89
N LYS A 801 13.22 12.23 -13.74
CA LYS A 801 13.59 13.59 -13.35
C LYS A 801 12.54 14.21 -12.42
N MET A 802 11.27 13.97 -12.74
CA MET A 802 10.14 14.40 -11.91
C MET A 802 10.21 13.75 -10.53
N MET A 803 10.36 12.42 -10.48
CA MET A 803 10.53 11.67 -9.23
C MET A 803 11.69 12.22 -8.40
N GLY A 804 12.85 12.47 -9.01
CA GLY A 804 14.02 13.02 -8.29
C GLY A 804 13.75 14.40 -7.64
N LEU A 805 13.11 15.32 -8.35
CA LEU A 805 12.75 16.64 -7.81
C LEU A 805 11.70 16.55 -6.68
N ILE A 806 10.74 15.64 -6.82
CA ILE A 806 9.67 15.44 -5.83
C ILE A 806 10.23 14.78 -4.57
N LEU A 807 11.07 13.75 -4.70
CA LEU A 807 11.78 13.16 -3.57
C LEU A 807 12.66 14.18 -2.86
N LEU A 808 13.31 15.07 -3.61
CA LEU A 808 14.08 16.16 -3.00
C LEU A 808 13.18 17.14 -2.25
N LYS A 809 12.02 17.55 -2.81
CA LYS A 809 11.03 18.40 -2.11
C LYS A 809 10.63 17.80 -0.77
N ILE A 810 10.33 16.50 -0.74
CA ILE A 810 9.95 15.76 0.47
C ILE A 810 11.14 15.66 1.46
N ALA A 811 12.37 15.51 0.96
CA ALA A 811 13.56 15.37 1.79
C ALA A 811 14.05 16.69 2.42
N VAL A 812 13.73 17.87 1.86
CA VAL A 812 14.22 19.15 2.37
C VAL A 812 13.79 19.44 3.83
N PRO A 813 12.51 19.32 4.22
CA PRO A 813 12.10 19.47 5.62
C PRO A 813 12.83 18.49 6.55
N PHE A 814 13.08 17.27 6.10
CA PHE A 814 13.78 16.25 6.88
C PHE A 814 15.24 16.64 7.10
N LEU A 815 15.90 17.13 6.04
CA LEU A 815 17.26 17.63 6.08
C LEU A 815 17.39 18.82 7.04
N PHE A 816 16.46 19.78 6.99
CA PHE A 816 16.44 20.91 7.93
C PHE A 816 16.34 20.46 9.38
N THR A 817 15.44 19.50 9.64
CA THR A 817 15.25 18.90 10.97
C THR A 817 16.51 18.17 11.44
N CYS A 818 17.17 17.40 10.56
CA CYS A 818 18.44 16.72 10.84
C CYS A 818 19.56 17.71 11.16
N CYS A 819 19.69 18.81 10.41
CA CYS A 819 20.68 19.84 10.65
C CYS A 819 20.49 20.54 12.01
N VAL A 820 19.24 20.86 12.36
CA VAL A 820 18.88 21.47 13.65
C VAL A 820 19.09 20.50 14.81
N PHE A 821 18.66 19.25 14.66
CA PHE A 821 18.85 18.22 15.66
C PHE A 821 20.34 17.93 15.90
N ARG A 822 21.14 17.90 14.83
CA ARG A 822 22.60 17.83 14.93
C ARG A 822 23.16 19.03 15.70
N ALA A 823 22.69 20.25 15.45
CA ALA A 823 23.12 21.43 16.19
C ALA A 823 22.79 21.31 17.69
N ILE A 824 21.59 20.85 18.05
CA ILE A 824 21.20 20.58 19.45
C ILE A 824 22.13 19.56 20.08
N ASN A 825 22.42 18.45 19.39
CA ASN A 825 23.32 17.40 19.88
C ASN A 825 24.77 17.90 20.06
N SER A 826 25.26 18.74 19.13
CA SER A 826 26.57 19.38 19.23
C SER A 826 26.66 20.35 20.42
N ILE A 827 25.60 21.12 20.70
CA ILE A 827 25.55 22.05 21.84
C ILE A 827 25.48 21.29 23.17
N GLY A 828 24.66 20.23 23.22
CA GLY A 828 24.44 19.43 24.41
C GLY A 828 25.57 18.45 24.73
N LYS A 829 26.46 18.21 23.75
CA LYS A 829 27.51 17.20 23.78
C LYS A 829 26.92 15.80 23.99
N GLU A 830 25.79 15.55 23.34
CA GLU A 830 25.03 14.31 23.48
C GLU A 830 25.67 13.19 22.65
N ASN A 831 25.57 11.95 23.12
CA ASN A 831 26.03 10.79 22.36
C ASN A 831 25.04 10.47 21.23
N ILE A 832 25.48 10.72 19.98
CA ILE A 832 24.69 10.49 18.76
C ILE A 832 24.14 9.06 18.68
N LEU A 833 24.90 8.05 19.14
CA LEU A 833 24.42 6.66 19.10
C LEU A 833 23.23 6.46 20.04
N GLN A 834 23.27 7.02 21.24
CA GLN A 834 22.16 6.92 22.20
C GLN A 834 20.92 7.64 21.67
N MET A 835 21.07 8.86 21.13
CA MET A 835 19.96 9.58 20.49
C MET A 835 19.34 8.80 19.33
N PHE A 836 20.18 8.20 18.48
CA PHE A 836 19.71 7.36 17.38
C PHE A 836 18.96 6.12 17.89
N CYS A 837 19.47 5.44 18.92
CA CYS A 837 18.77 4.29 19.50
C CYS A 837 17.41 4.68 20.10
N ILE A 838 17.29 5.86 20.73
CA ILE A 838 15.99 6.36 21.24
C ILE A 838 15.00 6.63 20.10
N ILE A 839 15.45 7.28 19.02
CA ILE A 839 14.62 7.50 17.83
C ILE A 839 14.16 6.16 17.25
N LEU A 840 15.09 5.20 17.15
CA LEU A 840 14.81 3.87 16.64
C LEU A 840 13.78 3.14 17.50
N ILE A 841 13.86 3.22 18.82
CA ILE A 841 12.85 2.63 19.72
C ILE A 841 11.43 3.16 19.42
N PHE A 842 11.28 4.48 19.28
CA PHE A 842 9.96 5.06 18.97
C PHE A 842 9.47 4.63 17.58
N SER A 843 10.36 4.57 16.58
CA SER A 843 10.04 4.12 15.23
C SER A 843 9.67 2.63 15.21
N ASP A 844 10.41 1.79 15.92
CA ASP A 844 10.16 0.34 16.00
C ASP A 844 8.82 0.04 16.68
N ILE A 845 8.42 0.83 17.69
CA ILE A 845 7.07 0.72 18.28
C ILE A 845 5.99 1.01 17.23
N MET A 846 6.18 2.06 16.41
CA MET A 846 5.23 2.36 15.33
C MET A 846 5.21 1.26 14.27
N VAL A 847 6.37 0.76 13.84
CA VAL A 847 6.49 -0.33 12.86
C VAL A 847 5.75 -1.57 13.36
N LEU A 848 5.93 -1.93 14.63
CA LEU A 848 5.23 -3.07 15.23
C LEU A 848 3.71 -2.89 15.16
N GLN A 849 3.18 -1.70 15.44
CA GLN A 849 1.74 -1.44 15.30
C GLN A 849 1.27 -1.49 13.85
N PHE A 850 2.01 -0.87 12.93
CA PHE A 850 1.67 -0.90 11.51
C PHE A 850 1.66 -2.32 10.95
N LEU A 851 2.52 -3.22 11.44
CA LEU A 851 2.47 -4.65 11.09
C LEU A 851 1.09 -5.27 11.35
N PHE A 852 0.45 -4.95 12.50
CA PHE A 852 -0.90 -5.43 12.82
C PHE A 852 -2.02 -4.69 12.07
N LEU A 853 -1.75 -3.51 11.52
CA LEU A 853 -2.71 -2.70 10.76
C LEU A 853 -2.74 -3.01 9.26
N ILE A 854 -1.89 -3.91 8.78
CA ILE A 854 -1.90 -4.36 7.38
C ILE A 854 -3.19 -5.13 7.09
N THR A 855 -3.84 -4.81 5.97
CA THR A 855 -4.97 -5.58 5.44
C THR A 855 -4.63 -6.21 4.09
N ASN A 856 -5.06 -7.45 3.90
CA ASN A 856 -5.03 -8.17 2.63
C ASN A 856 -6.43 -8.34 2.01
N LYS A 857 -7.43 -7.65 2.59
CA LYS A 857 -8.82 -7.60 2.12
C LYS A 857 -9.22 -6.14 1.92
N GLY A 858 -10.09 -5.86 0.97
CA GLY A 858 -10.51 -4.49 0.63
C GLY A 858 -10.04 -4.07 -0.76
N SER A 859 -10.17 -2.79 -1.09
CA SER A 859 -9.71 -2.26 -2.38
C SER A 859 -8.20 -2.27 -2.49
N TRP A 860 -7.69 -2.20 -3.73
CA TRP A 860 -6.24 -2.03 -3.94
C TRP A 860 -5.72 -0.74 -3.33
N LEU A 861 -6.57 0.28 -3.23
CA LEU A 861 -6.23 1.48 -2.50
C LEU A 861 -6.07 1.19 -1.01
N ASP A 862 -6.96 0.42 -0.39
CA ASP A 862 -6.87 0.08 1.05
C ASP A 862 -5.68 -0.83 1.34
N ILE A 863 -5.53 -1.91 0.58
CA ILE A 863 -4.41 -2.86 0.68
C ILE A 863 -3.09 -2.14 0.41
N GLY A 864 -3.01 -1.40 -0.71
CA GLY A 864 -1.83 -0.65 -1.10
C GLY A 864 -1.48 0.48 -0.14
N SER A 865 -2.48 1.17 0.43
CA SER A 865 -2.29 2.21 1.44
C SER A 865 -1.78 1.63 2.76
N SER A 866 -2.42 0.58 3.29
CA SER A 866 -1.98 -0.07 4.52
C SER A 866 -0.55 -0.62 4.41
N LEU A 867 -0.20 -1.23 3.27
CA LEU A 867 1.17 -1.64 3.00
C LEU A 867 2.11 -0.45 2.81
N SER A 868 1.70 0.60 2.10
CA SER A 868 2.52 1.80 1.92
C SER A 868 2.86 2.45 3.26
N HIS A 869 1.90 2.55 4.18
CA HIS A 869 2.15 3.07 5.53
C HIS A 869 3.21 2.24 6.26
N PHE A 870 3.08 0.92 6.23
CA PHE A 870 4.08 0.02 6.81
C PHE A 870 5.47 0.16 6.15
N ILE A 871 5.55 0.16 4.82
CA ILE A 871 6.82 0.30 4.07
C ILE A 871 7.46 1.66 4.34
N ILE A 872 6.68 2.74 4.38
CA ILE A 872 7.19 4.09 4.70
C ILE A 872 7.83 4.08 6.09
N MET A 873 7.19 3.43 7.07
CA MET A 873 7.71 3.33 8.43
C MET A 873 8.94 2.43 8.57
N GLU A 874 9.00 1.31 7.86
CA GLU A 874 10.22 0.47 7.76
C GLU A 874 11.38 1.23 7.09
N GLY A 875 11.09 1.91 5.98
CA GLY A 875 12.07 2.71 5.25
C GLY A 875 12.52 3.96 5.99
N PHE A 876 11.70 4.47 6.92
CA PHE A 876 11.92 5.70 7.68
C PHE A 876 13.29 5.73 8.35
N VAL A 877 13.66 4.66 9.05
CA VAL A 877 14.93 4.55 9.79
C VAL A 877 16.12 4.66 8.84
N THR A 878 16.06 3.95 7.72
CA THR A 878 17.11 3.95 6.70
C THR A 878 17.27 5.32 6.06
N ILE A 879 16.15 5.95 5.70
CA ILE A 879 16.13 7.30 5.12
C ILE A 879 16.70 8.32 6.11
N LEU A 880 16.32 8.25 7.38
CA LEU A 880 16.84 9.14 8.43
C LEU A 880 18.35 8.99 8.63
N LEU A 881 18.89 7.77 8.59
CA LEU A 881 20.34 7.55 8.67
C LEU A 881 21.08 8.21 7.51
N ILE A 882 20.58 8.06 6.29
CA ILE A 882 21.16 8.67 5.08
C ILE A 882 21.10 10.20 5.19
N LEU A 883 19.93 10.75 5.56
CA LEU A 883 19.74 12.19 5.69
C LEU A 883 20.54 12.80 6.82
N TYR A 884 20.70 12.10 7.95
CA TYR A 884 21.58 12.53 9.03
C TYR A 884 23.06 12.52 8.61
N GLY A 885 23.46 11.53 7.81
CA GLY A 885 24.78 11.50 7.16
C GLY A 885 25.00 12.67 6.20
N PHE A 886 23.99 13.01 5.39
CA PHE A 886 24.03 14.17 4.51
C PHE A 886 24.04 15.49 5.29
N ALA A 887 23.25 15.61 6.36
CA ALA A 887 23.29 16.74 7.28
C ALA A 887 24.67 16.90 7.94
N HIS A 888 25.34 15.78 8.28
CA HIS A 888 26.72 15.81 8.75
C HIS A 888 27.63 16.44 7.69
N LEU A 889 27.64 15.90 6.47
CA LEU A 889 28.45 16.41 5.37
C LEU A 889 28.21 17.90 5.13
N LEU A 890 26.95 18.31 5.01
CA LEU A 890 26.53 19.67 4.70
C LEU A 890 26.97 20.69 5.76
N THR A 891 26.99 20.28 7.03
CA THR A 891 27.35 21.14 8.17
C THR A 891 28.85 21.13 8.51
N THR A 892 29.62 20.14 8.05
CA THR A 892 31.06 20.01 8.36
C THR A 892 32.01 20.31 7.22
N VAL A 893 31.62 20.13 5.95
CA VAL A 893 32.53 20.39 4.83
C VAL A 893 32.84 21.89 4.73
N ASN A 894 34.11 22.24 4.55
CA ASN A 894 34.54 23.60 4.28
C ASN A 894 35.67 23.61 3.25
N TYR A 895 35.41 24.18 2.06
CA TYR A 895 36.39 24.23 0.96
C TYR A 895 37.52 25.25 1.21
N LEU A 896 37.29 26.30 1.99
CA LEU A 896 38.34 27.28 2.34
C LEU A 896 39.42 26.72 3.29
N LYS A 897 39.20 25.54 3.86
CA LYS A 897 40.19 24.79 4.67
C LYS A 897 40.93 23.72 3.88
N LEU A 898 40.48 23.35 2.67
CA LEU A 898 41.12 22.33 1.84
C LEU A 898 42.26 22.89 0.97
N GLU A 899 42.33 24.22 0.81
CA GLU A 899 43.42 24.96 0.15
C GLU A 899 44.56 25.37 1.10
N LYS A 900 44.48 25.04 2.39
CA LYS A 900 45.54 25.22 3.39
C LYS A 900 45.99 23.86 3.91
#